data_AF-A0A8S1ZC48-F1
#
_entry.id   AF-A0A8S1ZC48-F1
#
_cell.length_a   1.000
_cell.length_b   1.000
_cell.length_c   1.000
_cell.angle_alpha   90.00
_cell.angle_beta   90.00
_cell.angle_gamma   90.00
#
_symmetry.space_group_name_H-M   'P 1'
#
loop_
_entity.id
_entity.type
_entity.pdbx_description
1 polymer ?
#
loop_
_entity_poly.entity_id
_entity_poly.type
_entity_poly.pdbx_seq_one_letter_code
_entity_poly.pdbx_strand_id
1 'polypeptide(L)'
;MAVDSPAGVIIIATVLLHAATTLVCGSDAVLKLERLIPPNHELGLTELRAFDSARHGRLLQSPVGGVVNFPVDGASDPFLVGLYYTKVKLGTPPREFNVQIDTGSDVLWVSCTSCNGCPKTSELQIQLSFFDPGVSSSASLVSCSDRRCYSNFQTESGCSPNNLCSYSFKYGDGSGTSGFYISDFMSFDTVITSTLAINSSAPFVFGCSNLQTGDLQRPRRAVDGIFGLGQGSLSVISQLAVQGLAPRVFSHCLKGDKSGGGIMVLGQIKRPDTVYTPLVPSQPHYNVNLQSIAVNGQILPIDPSVFTIATGDGTIIDTGTTLAYLPDEAYSPFIQAIANAVSQYGRPITYESYQCFEITAGDVDVFPEVSLSFAGGASMVLRPRAYLQIFSSSGSSIWCIGFQRMSHRRITILGDLVLKDKVVVYDLVRQRIGWAEYDCSLEVNVSASRGGRSKDVINTGQWRESGSESFNRKRSRVFTDTTKMANGAGRLDLDGKPIKPITICMIGAGGFIGSHLCEKLMTETPHKVLALDVYNDKIKHLLEPDTVQWAGRIQFHRINIKHDSRLEGLIKMADLTINLAAICTPADYNTRPLDTIYSNFIDALPVVKYCSENNKRLIHFSTCEVYGKTIGSFLPKDHPLRQDPEFYVLKEDISPCIFGSIEKQRWSYACAKQLIERLVYAEGAENGLEFTIVRPFNWIGPRMDFIPGIDGPSEGVPRVLACFSNNLLRREPLKLVDGGESQRTFIYIKDAIEAVLLMIENPERANGHIFNVGNPNNEVTVRQLAEMMTEVYAKVSGETAIESPTIDVSSKEFYGEGYDDSDKRIPDMTIINRQLGWNPKTSLWDLLESTLTYQHTTYAEAIKKATSKPVAS
;
A
#
# COMPACT_ATOMS: atom_id res chain seq x y z
N MET A 1 -41.03 -9.17 76.66
CA MET A 1 -39.57 -9.20 76.37
C MET A 1 -39.46 -9.04 74.85
N ALA A 2 -39.13 -7.84 74.35
CA ALA A 2 -37.76 -7.37 74.07
C ALA A 2 -37.20 -8.11 72.84
N VAL A 3 -36.65 -7.54 71.75
CA VAL A 3 -35.99 -6.25 71.43
C VAL A 3 -35.66 -6.28 69.90
N ASP A 4 -35.55 -5.10 69.26
CA ASP A 4 -34.84 -4.69 68.01
C ASP A 4 -35.13 -5.22 66.57
N SER A 5 -35.52 -4.27 65.68
CA SER A 5 -34.94 -3.78 64.39
C SER A 5 -34.16 -4.70 63.40
N PRO A 6 -33.96 -4.35 62.10
CA PRO A 6 -34.71 -3.48 61.15
C PRO A 6 -34.95 -4.12 59.75
N ALA A 7 -35.51 -3.33 58.83
CA ALA A 7 -35.38 -3.41 57.35
C ALA A 7 -36.40 -4.27 56.58
N GLY A 8 -37.64 -3.78 56.52
CA GLY A 8 -38.53 -4.00 55.39
C GLY A 8 -38.41 -2.85 54.40
N VAL A 9 -37.91 -3.14 53.20
CA VAL A 9 -38.03 -2.47 51.88
C VAL A 9 -36.77 -2.85 51.09
N ILE A 10 -36.85 -3.93 50.29
CA ILE A 10 -36.09 -4.29 49.07
C ILE A 10 -36.49 -5.75 48.74
N ILE A 11 -37.76 -6.02 48.38
CA ILE A 11 -38.15 -7.29 47.71
C ILE A 11 -39.32 -7.02 46.76
N ILE A 12 -39.17 -6.08 45.81
CA ILE A 12 -39.98 -6.01 44.57
C ILE A 12 -39.08 -5.56 43.39
N ALA A 13 -37.86 -6.10 43.30
CA ALA A 13 -36.94 -5.84 42.17
C ALA A 13 -36.25 -7.08 41.63
N THR A 14 -36.48 -8.27 42.20
CA THR A 14 -35.75 -9.50 41.88
C THR A 14 -36.55 -10.56 41.12
N VAL A 15 -37.78 -10.26 40.69
CA VAL A 15 -38.62 -11.20 39.90
C VAL A 15 -38.80 -10.76 38.43
N LEU A 16 -38.26 -9.61 38.03
CA LEU A 16 -38.22 -9.17 36.62
C LEU A 16 -36.85 -9.38 35.93
N LEU A 17 -35.92 -10.09 36.57
CA LEU A 17 -34.55 -10.25 36.08
C LEU A 17 -34.12 -11.71 35.85
N HIS A 18 -35.05 -12.63 35.56
CA HIS A 18 -34.73 -14.05 35.27
C HIS A 18 -35.53 -14.66 34.09
N ALA A 19 -36.06 -13.83 33.18
CA ALA A 19 -36.75 -14.27 31.96
C ALA A 19 -36.13 -13.70 30.67
N ALA A 20 -34.79 -13.61 30.59
CA ALA A 20 -34.09 -13.12 29.39
C ALA A 20 -32.72 -13.79 29.15
N THR A 21 -32.60 -15.10 29.41
CA THR A 21 -31.35 -15.85 29.16
C THR A 21 -31.54 -17.20 28.45
N THR A 22 -32.54 -17.30 27.57
CA THR A 22 -32.65 -18.40 26.60
C THR A 22 -33.41 -17.93 25.36
N LEU A 23 -32.84 -18.16 24.16
CA LEU A 23 -33.18 -17.61 22.82
C LEU A 23 -32.40 -16.32 22.56
N VAL A 24 -31.26 -16.34 21.86
CA VAL A 24 -31.22 -16.46 20.39
C VAL A 24 -30.08 -17.38 19.95
N CYS A 25 -30.46 -18.53 19.39
CA CYS A 25 -29.61 -19.32 18.52
C CYS A 25 -29.92 -18.88 17.08
N GLY A 26 -28.89 -18.59 16.28
CA GLY A 26 -29.00 -18.34 14.85
C GLY A 26 -29.38 -16.90 14.45
N SER A 27 -28.37 -16.05 14.27
CA SER A 27 -28.47 -14.97 13.29
C SER A 27 -27.39 -15.19 12.25
N ASP A 28 -27.81 -15.59 11.04
CA ASP A 28 -26.99 -15.46 9.85
C ASP A 28 -26.35 -14.07 9.86
N ALA A 29 -25.03 -14.01 9.79
CA ALA A 29 -24.30 -12.76 9.65
C ALA A 29 -24.52 -12.22 8.24
N VAL A 30 -25.73 -11.72 7.99
CA VAL A 30 -26.04 -10.94 6.81
C VAL A 30 -25.42 -9.56 7.04
N LEU A 31 -24.44 -9.21 6.22
CA LEU A 31 -23.94 -7.85 6.12
C LEU A 31 -25.12 -6.92 5.83
N LYS A 32 -25.54 -6.16 6.84
CA LYS A 32 -26.53 -5.11 6.68
C LYS A 32 -25.84 -3.96 5.94
N LEU A 33 -25.97 -3.95 4.62
CA LEU A 33 -25.55 -2.84 3.79
C LEU A 33 -26.55 -1.70 4.00
N GLU A 34 -26.17 -0.74 4.83
CA GLU A 34 -26.86 0.54 4.90
C GLU A 34 -26.36 1.42 3.76
N ARG A 35 -27.29 1.97 2.98
CA ARG A 35 -26.91 2.95 1.98
C ARG A 35 -26.42 4.21 2.70
N LEU A 36 -25.19 4.61 2.42
CA LEU A 36 -24.64 5.91 2.86
C LEU A 36 -25.54 7.07 2.40
N ILE A 37 -26.30 6.87 1.32
CA ILE A 37 -27.25 7.82 0.75
C ILE A 37 -28.65 7.18 0.86
N PRO A 38 -29.54 7.71 1.71
CA PRO A 38 -30.91 7.22 1.83
C PRO A 38 -31.65 7.29 0.47
N PRO A 39 -32.58 6.38 0.18
CA PRO A 39 -33.29 6.33 -1.11
C PRO A 39 -34.11 7.59 -1.44
N ASN A 40 -34.35 8.45 -0.44
CA ASN A 40 -35.14 9.67 -0.57
C ASN A 40 -34.26 10.94 -0.71
N HIS A 41 -32.94 10.79 -0.84
CA HIS A 41 -32.00 11.90 -0.94
C HIS A 41 -31.50 12.02 -2.39
N GLU A 42 -31.86 13.10 -3.07
CA GLU A 42 -31.34 13.42 -4.39
C GLU A 42 -29.97 14.10 -4.24
N LEU A 43 -28.93 13.52 -4.85
CA LEU A 43 -27.59 14.10 -4.91
C LEU A 43 -27.28 14.55 -6.32
N GLY A 44 -26.55 15.66 -6.45
CA GLY A 44 -26.11 16.16 -7.74
C GLY A 44 -25.16 15.19 -8.43
N LEU A 45 -25.21 15.12 -9.76
CA LEU A 45 -24.32 14.26 -10.56
C LEU A 45 -22.83 14.54 -10.28
N THR A 46 -22.50 15.79 -9.92
CA THR A 46 -21.16 16.22 -9.53
C THR A 46 -20.71 15.60 -8.21
N GLU A 47 -21.60 15.51 -7.23
CA GLU A 47 -21.32 14.88 -5.92
C GLU A 47 -21.16 13.37 -6.08
N LEU A 48 -22.00 12.73 -6.90
CA LEU A 48 -21.89 11.31 -7.24
C LEU A 48 -20.56 10.98 -7.94
N ARG A 49 -20.11 11.84 -8.88
CA ARG A 49 -18.79 11.70 -9.52
C ARG A 49 -17.64 11.90 -8.53
N ALA A 50 -17.79 12.82 -7.57
CA ALA A 50 -16.79 13.02 -6.52
C ALA A 50 -16.72 11.82 -5.57
N PHE A 51 -17.86 11.25 -5.17
CA PHE A 51 -17.91 10.01 -4.38
C PHE A 51 -17.30 8.83 -5.13
N ASP A 52 -17.58 8.69 -6.42
CA ASP A 52 -17.01 7.63 -7.26
C ASP A 52 -15.49 7.81 -7.48
N SER A 53 -15.03 9.05 -7.65
CA SER A 53 -13.60 9.39 -7.73
C SER A 53 -12.88 9.12 -6.40
N ALA A 54 -13.52 9.42 -5.26
CA ALA A 54 -13.01 9.09 -3.93
C ALA A 54 -12.98 7.58 -3.68
N ARG A 55 -13.96 6.83 -4.20
CA ARG A 55 -13.99 5.35 -4.16
C ARG A 55 -12.87 4.75 -5.00
N HIS A 56 -12.67 5.23 -6.24
CA HIS A 56 -11.57 4.79 -7.11
C HIS A 56 -10.20 5.17 -6.54
N GLY A 57 -10.08 6.34 -5.87
CA GLY A 57 -8.86 6.74 -5.16
C GLY A 57 -8.47 5.83 -3.98
N ARG A 58 -9.43 5.12 -3.38
CA ARG A 58 -9.16 4.09 -2.34
C ARG A 58 -8.67 2.76 -2.95
N LEU A 59 -9.12 2.42 -4.16
CA LEU A 59 -8.78 1.17 -4.86
C LEU A 59 -7.36 1.16 -5.46
N LEU A 60 -6.77 2.34 -5.68
CA LEU A 60 -5.41 2.51 -6.23
C LEU A 60 -4.30 2.57 -5.15
N GLN A 61 -4.63 2.32 -3.88
CA GLN A 61 -3.63 2.29 -2.80
C GLN A 61 -2.86 0.96 -2.81
N SER A 62 -1.78 0.89 -3.59
CA SER A 62 -0.71 -0.09 -3.35
C SER A 62 0.25 0.49 -2.29
N PRO A 63 0.58 -0.23 -1.20
CA PRO A 63 1.38 0.31 -0.10
C PRO A 63 2.87 0.20 -0.39
N VAL A 64 3.42 1.11 -1.20
CA VAL A 64 4.87 1.30 -1.32
C VAL A 64 5.25 2.79 -1.22
N GLY A 65 4.65 3.53 -0.30
CA GLY A 65 5.09 4.90 0.00
C GLY A 65 5.96 4.93 1.25
N GLY A 66 7.28 5.04 1.11
CA GLY A 66 8.13 5.52 2.21
C GLY A 66 7.81 6.98 2.54
N VAL A 67 8.24 7.46 3.71
CA VAL A 67 8.08 8.88 4.07
C VAL A 67 9.16 9.66 3.35
N VAL A 68 8.77 10.59 2.47
CA VAL A 68 9.72 11.56 1.90
C VAL A 68 9.79 12.75 2.85
N ASN A 69 11.00 13.05 3.33
CA ASN A 69 11.25 14.19 4.21
C ASN A 69 11.88 15.34 3.42
N PHE A 70 11.41 16.55 3.68
CA PHE A 70 11.91 17.77 3.09
C PHE A 70 12.40 18.69 4.21
N PRO A 71 13.67 19.17 4.16
CA PRO A 71 14.14 20.15 5.14
C PRO A 71 13.31 21.43 5.00
N VAL A 72 12.94 22.02 6.11
CA VAL A 72 12.21 23.30 6.12
C VAL A 72 13.11 24.36 6.72
N ASP A 73 13.30 25.42 5.96
CA ASP A 73 13.99 26.64 6.36
C ASP A 73 13.01 27.83 6.25
N GLY A 74 13.42 29.00 6.75
CA GLY A 74 12.62 30.22 6.74
C GLY A 74 11.82 30.44 8.02
N ALA A 75 10.97 31.46 8.08
CA ALA A 75 10.25 31.84 9.30
C ALA A 75 8.96 32.62 9.01
N SER A 76 7.96 32.47 9.88
CA SER A 76 6.65 33.16 9.78
C SER A 76 6.70 34.66 10.06
N ASP A 77 7.82 35.22 10.55
CA ASP A 77 7.95 36.65 10.83
C ASP A 77 8.03 37.44 9.51
N PRO A 78 7.01 38.24 9.15
CA PRO A 78 6.97 38.96 7.89
C PRO A 78 8.05 40.05 7.77
N PHE A 79 8.65 40.47 8.88
CA PHE A 79 9.69 41.49 8.91
C PHE A 79 11.11 40.91 8.79
N LEU A 80 11.29 39.60 9.01
CA LEU A 80 12.55 38.90 8.83
C LEU A 80 12.59 38.13 7.52
N VAL A 81 11.80 37.06 7.42
CA VAL A 81 11.77 36.16 6.25
C VAL A 81 10.39 36.23 5.62
N GLY A 82 9.37 35.83 6.38
CA GLY A 82 7.97 35.91 5.97
C GLY A 82 7.58 34.84 4.95
N LEU A 83 8.24 33.69 4.97
CA LEU A 83 7.87 32.48 4.22
C LEU A 83 8.66 31.28 4.77
N TYR A 84 8.15 30.08 4.50
CA TYR A 84 8.92 28.84 4.64
C TYR A 84 9.26 28.27 3.26
N TYR A 85 10.46 27.69 3.16
CA TYR A 85 10.95 27.09 1.93
C TYR A 85 11.65 25.77 2.20
N THR A 86 11.78 24.96 1.16
CA THR A 86 12.47 23.67 1.17
C THR A 86 13.46 23.57 0.02
N LYS A 87 14.23 22.49 -0.01
CA LYS A 87 15.14 22.14 -1.12
C LYS A 87 14.59 20.98 -1.93
N VAL A 88 14.62 21.14 -3.26
CA VAL A 88 14.31 20.08 -4.23
C VAL A 88 15.52 19.83 -5.13
N LYS A 89 15.75 18.57 -5.52
CA LYS A 89 16.83 18.20 -6.45
C LYS A 89 16.23 17.82 -7.80
N LEU A 90 16.63 18.52 -8.87
CA LEU A 90 16.13 18.31 -10.23
C LEU A 90 17.27 18.07 -11.22
N GLY A 91 17.04 17.22 -12.21
CA GLY A 91 17.93 16.97 -13.34
C GLY A 91 18.95 15.84 -13.14
N THR A 92 19.72 15.58 -14.19
CA THR A 92 20.84 14.62 -14.19
C THR A 92 22.12 15.29 -14.71
N PRO A 93 23.15 15.50 -13.87
CA PRO A 93 23.20 15.18 -12.44
C PRO A 93 22.24 16.05 -11.61
N PRO A 94 21.76 15.58 -10.44
CA PRO A 94 20.82 16.33 -9.61
C PRO A 94 21.39 17.66 -9.13
N ARG A 95 20.63 18.75 -9.29
CA ARG A 95 20.95 20.09 -8.78
C ARG A 95 19.90 20.56 -7.79
N GLU A 96 20.34 21.20 -6.71
CA GLU A 96 19.46 21.71 -5.65
C GLU A 96 18.85 23.08 -6.00
N PHE A 97 17.58 23.26 -5.65
CA PHE A 97 16.82 24.50 -5.79
C PHE A 97 16.02 24.76 -4.51
N ASN A 98 16.09 25.97 -3.99
CA ASN A 98 15.31 26.44 -2.84
C ASN A 98 13.94 26.91 -3.32
N VAL A 99 12.87 26.34 -2.80
CA VAL A 99 11.52 26.56 -3.32
C VAL A 99 10.54 26.81 -2.17
N GLN A 100 9.70 27.84 -2.29
CA GLN A 100 8.71 28.20 -1.26
C GLN A 100 7.66 27.10 -1.13
N ILE A 101 7.31 26.71 0.10
CA ILE A 101 6.29 25.69 0.35
C ILE A 101 4.90 26.31 0.16
N ASP A 102 4.15 25.85 -0.84
CA ASP A 102 2.89 26.50 -1.23
C ASP A 102 1.77 25.49 -1.43
N THR A 103 0.83 25.44 -0.48
CA THR A 103 -0.40 24.62 -0.60
C THR A 103 -1.51 25.30 -1.41
N GLY A 104 -1.34 26.58 -1.76
CA GLY A 104 -2.25 27.38 -2.56
C GLY A 104 -2.10 27.15 -4.06
N SER A 105 -0.97 26.62 -4.53
CA SER A 105 -0.73 26.37 -5.96
C SER A 105 -0.37 24.91 -6.30
N ASP A 106 -0.74 24.50 -7.52
CA ASP A 106 -0.59 23.12 -7.99
C ASP A 106 0.79 22.78 -8.56
N VAL A 107 1.61 23.72 -9.03
CA VAL A 107 2.79 23.35 -9.85
C VAL A 107 4.09 23.65 -9.10
N LEU A 108 4.96 22.65 -9.00
CA LEU A 108 6.37 22.90 -8.74
C LEU A 108 6.96 23.62 -9.96
N TRP A 109 7.56 24.79 -9.76
CA TRP A 109 8.32 25.48 -10.79
C TRP A 109 9.61 26.05 -10.25
N VAL A 110 10.61 26.18 -11.12
CA VAL A 110 11.90 26.83 -10.83
C VAL A 110 12.26 27.82 -11.94
N SER A 111 13.07 28.81 -11.60
CA SER A 111 13.58 29.82 -12.52
C SER A 111 14.54 29.17 -13.52
N CYS A 112 14.33 29.40 -14.81
CA CYS A 112 15.22 28.89 -15.85
C CYS A 112 16.25 29.92 -16.30
N THR A 113 17.35 29.46 -16.91
CA THR A 113 18.45 30.34 -17.38
C THR A 113 17.97 31.43 -18.34
N SER A 114 16.92 31.15 -19.11
CA SER A 114 16.26 32.09 -20.01
C SER A 114 15.33 33.10 -19.32
N CYS A 115 15.24 33.10 -17.98
CA CYS A 115 14.22 33.87 -17.28
C CYS A 115 14.47 35.39 -17.31
N ASN A 116 13.45 36.11 -17.75
CA ASN A 116 13.35 37.56 -17.68
C ASN A 116 12.59 38.00 -16.41
N GLY A 117 13.05 39.07 -15.76
CA GLY A 117 12.44 39.56 -14.51
C GLY A 117 12.73 38.73 -13.27
N CYS A 118 13.37 37.56 -13.39
CA CYS A 118 13.77 36.75 -12.23
C CYS A 118 14.88 37.44 -11.41
N PRO A 119 14.78 37.47 -10.07
CA PRO A 119 15.81 38.03 -9.20
C PRO A 119 17.13 37.27 -9.36
N LYS A 120 18.26 37.99 -9.28
CA LYS A 120 19.61 37.41 -9.35
C LYS A 120 20.28 37.29 -7.99
N THR A 121 19.71 37.93 -6.97
CA THR A 121 20.16 37.91 -5.58
C THR A 121 18.97 37.72 -4.66
N SER A 122 19.22 37.14 -3.49
CA SER A 122 18.23 37.00 -2.42
C SER A 122 18.72 37.68 -1.15
N GLU A 123 17.87 38.51 -0.53
CA GLU A 123 18.15 39.09 0.79
C GLU A 123 18.05 38.05 1.92
N LEU A 124 17.56 36.84 1.61
CA LEU A 124 17.58 35.69 2.52
C LEU A 124 18.95 35.01 2.62
N GLN A 125 19.99 35.58 1.98
CA GLN A 125 21.35 35.02 1.92
C GLN A 125 21.42 33.65 1.23
N ILE A 126 20.46 33.38 0.34
CA ILE A 126 20.41 32.17 -0.49
C ILE A 126 21.09 32.45 -1.83
N GLN A 127 21.93 31.52 -2.31
CA GLN A 127 22.44 31.57 -3.66
C GLN A 127 21.37 31.08 -4.64
N LEU A 128 20.87 31.98 -5.49
CA LEU A 128 19.85 31.64 -6.48
C LEU A 128 20.44 30.80 -7.62
N SER A 129 19.74 29.73 -7.97
CA SER A 129 20.07 28.76 -8.99
C SER A 129 19.05 28.79 -10.14
N PHE A 130 19.55 28.68 -11.36
CA PHE A 130 18.73 28.62 -12.57
C PHE A 130 18.82 27.23 -13.20
N PHE A 131 17.68 26.65 -13.52
CA PHE A 131 17.60 25.38 -14.24
C PHE A 131 17.93 25.60 -15.72
N ASP A 132 18.80 24.74 -16.26
CA ASP A 132 19.18 24.75 -17.67
C ASP A 132 18.80 23.40 -18.30
N PRO A 133 17.75 23.36 -19.15
CA PRO A 133 17.33 22.13 -19.80
C PRO A 133 18.41 21.54 -20.72
N GLY A 134 19.32 22.36 -21.25
CA GLY A 134 20.39 21.91 -22.14
C GLY A 134 21.55 21.20 -21.42
N VAL A 135 21.64 21.33 -20.09
CA VAL A 135 22.72 20.75 -19.28
C VAL A 135 22.31 19.43 -18.63
N SER A 136 21.02 19.20 -18.40
CA SER A 136 20.53 17.94 -17.83
C SER A 136 20.38 16.87 -18.92
N SER A 137 21.05 15.73 -18.75
CA SER A 137 21.01 14.66 -19.76
C SER A 137 19.66 13.94 -19.87
N SER A 138 18.76 14.15 -18.90
CA SER A 138 17.42 13.54 -18.84
C SER A 138 16.29 14.53 -19.04
N ALA A 139 16.58 15.83 -19.25
CA ALA A 139 15.57 16.83 -19.51
C ALA A 139 14.88 16.58 -20.85
N SER A 140 13.55 16.64 -20.84
CA SER A 140 12.71 16.59 -22.02
C SER A 140 11.66 17.68 -21.97
N LEU A 141 11.55 18.47 -23.04
CA LEU A 141 10.53 19.50 -23.15
C LEU A 141 9.16 18.86 -23.35
N VAL A 142 8.16 19.28 -22.58
CA VAL A 142 6.79 18.76 -22.71
C VAL A 142 6.12 19.42 -23.91
N SER A 143 5.72 18.61 -24.89
CA SER A 143 5.04 19.10 -26.09
C SER A 143 3.54 19.31 -25.85
N CYS A 144 2.89 20.04 -26.76
CA CYS A 144 1.44 20.27 -26.67
C CYS A 144 0.60 19.00 -26.87
N SER A 145 1.15 17.93 -27.45
CA SER A 145 0.42 16.66 -27.58
C SER A 145 0.28 15.90 -26.25
N ASP A 146 1.02 16.31 -25.22
CA ASP A 146 0.90 15.74 -23.89
C ASP A 146 -0.47 16.08 -23.27
N ARG A 147 -1.18 15.06 -22.77
CA ARG A 147 -2.51 15.23 -22.17
C ARG A 147 -2.50 16.20 -20.99
N ARG A 148 -1.36 16.33 -20.30
CA ARG A 148 -1.18 17.24 -19.16
C ARG A 148 -1.22 18.71 -19.57
N CYS A 149 -1.08 19.00 -20.87
CA CYS A 149 -1.12 20.37 -21.35
C CYS A 149 -2.50 21.02 -21.29
N TYR A 150 -3.56 20.21 -21.19
CA TYR A 150 -4.95 20.66 -21.24
C TYR A 150 -5.75 20.31 -19.98
N SER A 151 -5.10 19.80 -18.93
CA SER A 151 -5.78 19.14 -17.81
C SER A 151 -5.95 19.97 -16.53
N ASN A 152 -5.63 21.27 -16.50
CA ASN A 152 -5.36 21.95 -15.22
C ASN A 152 -6.37 23.05 -14.86
N PHE A 153 -6.87 23.00 -13.62
CA PHE A 153 -7.95 23.85 -13.08
C PHE A 153 -7.46 25.18 -12.44
N GLN A 154 -6.14 25.40 -12.26
CA GLN A 154 -5.58 26.60 -11.62
C GLN A 154 -4.65 27.46 -12.51
N THR A 155 -4.28 26.97 -13.69
CA THR A 155 -3.35 27.65 -14.61
C THR A 155 -4.01 27.97 -15.92
N GLU A 156 -3.62 29.09 -16.53
CA GLU A 156 -3.74 29.25 -17.97
C GLU A 156 -2.62 28.41 -18.62
N SER A 157 -2.90 27.11 -18.82
CA SER A 157 -2.03 26.22 -19.60
C SER A 157 -2.44 26.28 -21.07
N GLY A 158 -1.48 26.37 -21.97
CA GLY A 158 -1.73 26.55 -23.40
C GLY A 158 -0.57 26.10 -24.27
N CYS A 159 -0.85 25.89 -25.55
CA CYS A 159 0.19 25.51 -26.50
C CYS A 159 0.90 26.77 -27.04
N SER A 160 2.22 26.81 -26.89
CA SER A 160 3.03 27.86 -27.52
C SER A 160 3.19 27.63 -29.04
N PRO A 161 3.55 28.66 -29.81
CA PRO A 161 3.80 28.52 -31.25
C PRO A 161 4.89 27.50 -31.62
N ASN A 162 5.81 27.20 -30.69
CA ASN A 162 6.90 26.25 -30.88
C ASN A 162 6.53 24.82 -30.44
N ASN A 163 5.24 24.50 -30.31
CA ASN A 163 4.73 23.20 -29.86
C ASN A 163 5.18 22.81 -28.43
N LEU A 164 5.51 23.80 -27.59
CA LEU A 164 5.82 23.59 -26.16
C LEU A 164 4.58 23.86 -25.31
N CYS A 165 4.36 23.01 -24.33
CA CYS A 165 3.30 23.21 -23.36
C CYS A 165 3.68 24.32 -22.37
N SER A 166 3.00 25.46 -22.49
CA SER A 166 3.23 26.66 -21.68
C SER A 166 2.25 26.78 -20.53
N TYR A 167 2.66 27.48 -19.48
CA TYR A 167 1.82 27.82 -18.33
C TYR A 167 2.00 29.28 -17.93
N SER A 168 0.96 29.83 -17.30
CA SER A 168 0.96 31.14 -16.66
C SER A 168 0.20 31.06 -15.34
N PHE A 169 0.80 31.61 -14.29
CA PHE A 169 0.23 31.76 -12.95
C PHE A 169 0.13 33.22 -12.56
N LYS A 170 -0.96 33.54 -11.86
CA LYS A 170 -1.14 34.80 -11.16
C LYS A 170 -1.53 34.52 -9.71
N TYR A 171 -0.76 35.06 -8.78
CA TYR A 171 -0.93 34.86 -7.35
C TYR A 171 -1.85 35.93 -6.74
N GLY A 172 -2.33 35.67 -5.52
CA GLY A 172 -3.27 36.54 -4.81
C GLY A 172 -2.72 37.93 -4.51
N ASP A 173 -1.39 38.07 -4.39
CA ASP A 173 -0.68 39.34 -4.23
C ASP A 173 -0.53 40.12 -5.55
N GLY A 174 -0.98 39.54 -6.67
CA GLY A 174 -0.89 40.11 -8.01
C GLY A 174 0.42 39.82 -8.75
N SER A 175 1.38 39.14 -8.11
CA SER A 175 2.58 38.64 -8.77
C SER A 175 2.25 37.49 -9.73
N GLY A 176 3.17 37.14 -10.62
CA GLY A 176 2.93 36.06 -11.57
C GLY A 176 4.19 35.50 -12.19
N THR A 177 4.08 34.27 -12.67
CA THR A 177 5.15 33.56 -13.39
C THR A 177 4.58 32.94 -14.66
N SER A 178 5.36 32.91 -15.73
CA SER A 178 5.04 32.11 -16.91
C SER A 178 6.27 31.40 -17.44
N GLY A 179 6.02 30.34 -18.22
CA GLY A 179 7.06 29.42 -18.65
C GLY A 179 6.51 28.25 -19.45
N PHE A 180 7.29 27.17 -19.51
CA PHE A 180 6.90 25.92 -20.13
C PHE A 180 7.20 24.73 -19.23
N TYR A 181 6.49 23.62 -19.43
CA TYR A 181 6.71 22.42 -18.64
C TYR A 181 7.90 21.60 -19.18
N ILE A 182 8.66 21.03 -18.25
CA ILE A 182 9.77 20.11 -18.52
C ILE A 182 9.50 18.82 -17.77
N SER A 183 9.79 17.69 -18.41
CA SER A 183 9.89 16.38 -17.78
C SER A 183 11.37 16.08 -17.51
N ASP A 184 11.73 15.84 -16.26
CA ASP A 184 13.07 15.42 -15.85
C ASP A 184 12.99 14.60 -14.55
N PHE A 185 14.10 14.14 -13.99
CA PHE A 185 14.10 13.44 -12.70
C PHE A 185 14.08 14.43 -11.52
N MET A 186 13.20 14.16 -10.56
CA MET A 186 13.28 14.70 -9.21
C MET A 186 13.96 13.67 -8.31
N SER A 187 15.01 14.07 -7.59
CA SER A 187 15.68 13.25 -6.60
C SER A 187 15.23 13.63 -5.18
N PHE A 188 15.00 12.64 -4.32
CA PHE A 188 14.54 12.84 -2.95
C PHE A 188 14.89 11.65 -2.08
N ASP A 189 15.03 11.89 -0.78
CA ASP A 189 15.39 10.84 0.17
C ASP A 189 14.10 10.20 0.68
N THR A 190 13.93 8.92 0.38
CA THR A 190 12.77 8.13 0.84
C THR A 190 13.17 7.34 2.07
N VAL A 191 12.41 7.53 3.15
CA VAL A 191 12.74 6.89 4.41
C VAL A 191 11.71 5.86 4.77
N ILE A 192 12.23 4.65 4.93
CA ILE A 192 11.45 3.43 5.05
C ILE A 192 11.46 2.96 6.51
N THR A 193 12.50 3.31 7.29
CA THR A 193 12.67 3.06 8.74
C THR A 193 13.56 4.16 9.34
N SER A 194 13.61 4.33 10.67
CA SER A 194 14.39 5.39 11.35
C SER A 194 15.90 5.43 11.02
N THR A 195 16.44 4.36 10.43
CA THR A 195 17.88 4.23 10.10
C THR A 195 18.16 4.05 8.61
N LEU A 196 17.15 4.08 7.72
CA LEU A 196 17.34 3.80 6.29
C LEU A 196 16.69 4.88 5.41
N ALA A 197 17.51 5.79 4.92
CA ALA A 197 17.18 6.71 3.83
C ALA A 197 17.73 6.16 2.51
N ILE A 198 16.88 6.02 1.51
CA ILE A 198 17.27 5.63 0.14
C ILE A 198 17.18 6.88 -0.72
N ASN A 199 18.28 7.21 -1.41
CA ASN A 199 18.27 8.20 -2.47
C ASN A 199 17.40 7.65 -3.61
N SER A 200 16.20 8.19 -3.75
CA SER A 200 15.25 7.84 -4.80
C SER A 200 15.25 8.93 -5.85
N SER A 201 14.89 8.57 -7.07
CA SER A 201 14.64 9.53 -8.14
C SER A 201 13.43 9.07 -8.96
N ALA A 202 12.60 10.02 -9.38
CA ALA A 202 11.38 9.74 -10.14
C ALA A 202 11.23 10.70 -11.31
N PRO A 203 10.71 10.24 -12.47
CA PRO A 203 10.26 11.15 -13.52
C PRO A 203 9.23 12.13 -12.96
N PHE A 204 9.43 13.41 -13.24
CA PHE A 204 8.63 14.48 -12.67
C PHE A 204 8.46 15.61 -13.69
N VAL A 205 7.25 16.17 -13.78
CA VAL A 205 6.98 17.34 -14.61
C VAL A 205 6.90 18.59 -13.75
N PHE A 206 7.70 19.60 -14.08
CA PHE A 206 7.74 20.86 -13.36
C PHE A 206 7.80 22.04 -14.34
N GLY A 207 7.45 23.22 -13.84
CA GLY A 207 7.50 24.47 -14.60
C GLY A 207 8.92 25.03 -14.69
N CYS A 208 9.35 25.35 -15.90
CA CYS A 208 10.53 26.14 -16.19
C CYS A 208 10.11 27.58 -16.42
N SER A 209 10.20 28.41 -15.37
CA SER A 209 9.78 29.82 -15.40
C SER A 209 10.74 30.64 -16.25
N ASN A 210 10.22 31.30 -17.29
CA ASN A 210 10.97 32.19 -18.16
C ASN A 210 10.57 33.68 -18.01
N LEU A 211 9.51 33.97 -17.24
CA LEU A 211 9.12 35.32 -16.87
C LEU A 211 8.57 35.33 -15.45
N GLN A 212 9.01 36.27 -14.64
CA GLN A 212 8.38 36.61 -13.35
C GLN A 212 7.98 38.07 -13.35
N THR A 213 6.89 38.41 -12.65
CA THR A 213 6.35 39.77 -12.52
C THR A 213 5.88 40.05 -11.10
N GLY A 214 5.74 41.33 -10.75
CA GLY A 214 5.30 41.74 -9.41
C GLY A 214 6.32 41.41 -8.33
N ASP A 215 5.85 40.98 -7.16
CA ASP A 215 6.70 40.77 -6.00
C ASP A 215 7.68 39.59 -6.12
N LEU A 216 7.43 38.64 -7.04
CA LEU A 216 8.39 37.59 -7.39
C LEU A 216 9.71 38.13 -7.96
N GLN A 217 9.71 39.33 -8.55
CA GLN A 217 10.94 39.96 -9.08
C GLN A 217 11.83 40.54 -7.97
N ARG A 218 11.31 40.69 -6.74
CA ARG A 218 12.00 41.40 -5.67
C ARG A 218 12.99 40.50 -4.94
N PRO A 219 14.18 40.99 -4.60
CA PRO A 219 15.21 40.19 -3.92
C PRO A 219 14.86 39.87 -2.46
N ARG A 220 13.94 40.62 -1.84
CA ARG A 220 13.63 40.54 -0.40
C ARG A 220 13.27 39.13 0.09
N ARG A 221 12.52 38.38 -0.72
CA ARG A 221 12.03 37.04 -0.42
C ARG A 221 12.30 36.05 -1.55
N ALA A 222 13.30 36.36 -2.37
CA ALA A 222 13.59 35.58 -3.56
C ALA A 222 14.11 34.18 -3.20
N VAL A 223 13.50 33.17 -3.80
CA VAL A 223 13.91 31.77 -3.83
C VAL A 223 13.91 31.30 -5.29
N ASP A 224 14.39 30.08 -5.56
CA ASP A 224 14.54 29.56 -6.92
C ASP A 224 13.20 29.26 -7.60
N GLY A 225 12.14 29.03 -6.81
CA GLY A 225 10.76 28.94 -7.28
C GLY A 225 9.77 28.51 -6.20
N ILE A 226 8.72 27.78 -6.58
CA ILE A 226 7.62 27.40 -5.67
C ILE A 226 7.41 25.89 -5.71
N PHE A 227 7.21 25.28 -4.54
CA PHE A 227 6.89 23.88 -4.31
C PHE A 227 5.38 23.68 -4.17
N GLY A 228 4.71 23.50 -5.31
CA GLY A 228 3.25 23.37 -5.37
C GLY A 228 2.70 22.09 -4.75
N LEU A 229 1.91 22.26 -3.69
CA LEU A 229 1.24 21.21 -2.90
C LEU A 229 -0.28 21.27 -3.01
N GLY A 230 -0.82 21.99 -3.99
CA GLY A 230 -2.25 22.09 -4.28
C GLY A 230 -2.91 20.74 -4.63
N GLN A 231 -4.23 20.78 -4.83
CA GLN A 231 -5.05 19.58 -5.05
C GLN A 231 -5.01 19.05 -6.48
N GLY A 232 -4.41 19.78 -7.42
CA GLY A 232 -4.36 19.44 -8.84
C GLY A 232 -3.40 18.32 -9.18
N SER A 233 -3.52 17.83 -10.42
CA SER A 233 -2.76 16.67 -10.91
C SER A 233 -1.26 16.91 -11.07
N LEU A 234 -0.84 18.17 -11.20
CA LEU A 234 0.57 18.57 -11.33
C LEU A 234 1.26 18.87 -10.00
N SER A 235 0.58 18.73 -8.86
CA SER A 235 1.21 18.94 -7.56
C SER A 235 2.20 17.86 -7.20
N VAL A 236 3.18 18.21 -6.36
CA VAL A 236 4.24 17.27 -5.96
C VAL A 236 3.63 16.02 -5.35
N ILE A 237 2.64 16.20 -4.47
CA ILE A 237 1.91 15.09 -3.85
C ILE A 237 1.16 14.23 -4.88
N SER A 238 0.48 14.83 -5.85
CA SER A 238 -0.26 14.09 -6.87
C SER A 238 0.64 13.30 -7.80
N GLN A 239 1.72 13.92 -8.31
CA GLN A 239 2.65 13.28 -9.24
C GLN A 239 3.41 12.11 -8.60
N LEU A 240 3.86 12.27 -7.34
CA LEU A 240 4.56 11.20 -6.63
C LEU A 240 3.59 10.09 -6.17
N ALA A 241 2.36 10.44 -5.78
CA ALA A 241 1.38 9.44 -5.36
C ALA A 241 0.84 8.58 -6.51
N VAL A 242 0.66 9.15 -7.70
CA VAL A 242 0.27 8.37 -8.91
C VAL A 242 1.35 7.36 -9.30
N GLN A 243 2.62 7.68 -9.02
CA GLN A 243 3.75 6.77 -9.22
C GLN A 243 3.95 5.80 -8.04
N GLY A 244 3.10 5.86 -7.01
CA GLY A 244 3.18 5.00 -5.83
C GLY A 244 4.33 5.33 -4.88
N LEU A 245 5.00 6.49 -5.04
CA LEU A 245 6.21 6.87 -4.30
C LEU A 245 5.91 7.64 -3.00
N ALA A 246 4.71 8.22 -2.90
CA ALA A 246 4.23 8.90 -1.70
C ALA A 246 2.75 8.54 -1.45
N PRO A 247 2.29 8.47 -0.19
CA PRO A 247 0.86 8.38 0.09
C PRO A 247 0.14 9.65 -0.39
N ARG A 248 -1.18 9.60 -0.65
CA ARG A 248 -2.01 10.80 -0.88
C ARG A 248 -2.33 11.54 0.43
N VAL A 249 -1.33 11.71 1.28
CA VAL A 249 -1.38 12.42 2.55
C VAL A 249 -0.02 13.07 2.77
N PHE A 250 0.00 14.33 3.18
CA PHE A 250 1.22 15.03 3.60
C PHE A 250 0.97 15.83 4.87
N SER A 251 2.03 16.13 5.60
CA SER A 251 1.96 16.88 6.86
C SER A 251 3.12 17.86 6.97
N HIS A 252 2.89 18.96 7.68
CA HIS A 252 3.95 19.89 8.06
C HIS A 252 3.81 20.32 9.53
N CYS A 253 4.91 20.85 10.06
CA CYS A 253 4.98 21.54 11.34
C CYS A 253 5.97 22.68 11.21
N LEU A 254 5.47 23.92 11.17
CA LEU A 254 6.28 25.12 10.95
C LEU A 254 6.68 25.73 12.30
N LYS A 255 7.98 25.97 12.51
CA LYS A 255 8.50 26.47 13.77
C LYS A 255 8.25 27.97 13.93
N GLY A 256 7.46 28.35 14.92
CA GLY A 256 6.97 29.73 15.06
C GLY A 256 7.91 30.73 15.73
N ASP A 257 9.07 30.31 16.24
CA ASP A 257 10.08 31.20 16.82
C ASP A 257 10.98 31.86 15.75
N LYS A 258 11.85 32.78 16.19
CA LYS A 258 12.75 33.53 15.28
C LYS A 258 13.81 32.68 14.58
N SER A 259 14.09 31.47 15.07
CA SER A 259 15.04 30.57 14.43
C SER A 259 14.43 29.84 13.22
N GLY A 260 13.10 29.74 13.18
CA GLY A 260 12.38 29.24 12.02
C GLY A 260 12.66 27.77 11.68
N GLY A 261 12.34 27.41 10.44
CA GLY A 261 12.40 26.05 9.93
C GLY A 261 11.20 25.20 10.36
N GLY A 262 11.39 23.87 10.39
CA GLY A 262 10.31 22.95 10.76
C GLY A 262 10.46 21.58 10.12
N ILE A 263 9.33 20.91 9.95
CA ILE A 263 9.24 19.55 9.43
C ILE A 263 8.21 19.54 8.30
N MET A 264 8.57 18.97 7.14
CA MET A 264 7.61 18.71 6.07
C MET A 264 7.82 17.30 5.53
N VAL A 265 6.74 16.52 5.52
CA VAL A 265 6.79 15.11 5.11
C VAL A 265 5.64 14.77 4.17
N LEU A 266 5.95 14.02 3.11
CA LEU A 266 4.92 13.34 2.31
C LEU A 266 4.52 12.05 3.03
N GLY A 267 3.69 12.25 4.05
CA GLY A 267 3.17 11.22 4.94
C GLY A 267 2.28 11.84 6.02
N GLN A 268 1.70 11.00 6.87
CA GLN A 268 0.88 11.45 7.98
C GLN A 268 1.69 11.50 9.28
N ILE A 269 1.84 12.68 9.88
CA ILE A 269 2.30 12.80 11.27
C ILE A 269 1.15 12.36 12.19
N LYS A 270 1.38 11.36 13.04
CA LYS A 270 0.37 10.80 13.93
C LYS A 270 0.39 11.47 15.29
N ARG A 271 -0.74 12.07 15.65
CA ARG A 271 -0.99 12.74 16.92
C ARG A 271 -2.37 12.31 17.45
N PRO A 272 -2.48 11.86 18.72
CA PRO A 272 -3.75 11.38 19.28
C PRO A 272 -4.77 12.50 19.50
N ASP A 273 -4.29 13.74 19.64
CA ASP A 273 -5.06 14.97 19.85
C ASP A 273 -5.37 15.73 18.55
N THR A 274 -5.08 15.15 17.38
CA THR A 274 -5.45 15.77 16.10
C THR A 274 -6.97 15.83 15.94
N VAL A 275 -7.49 17.05 15.80
CA VAL A 275 -8.88 17.30 15.41
C VAL A 275 -8.98 17.44 13.90
N TYR A 276 -10.07 16.98 13.29
CA TYR A 276 -10.24 16.96 11.83
C TYR A 276 -11.51 17.69 11.39
N THR A 277 -11.40 18.49 10.33
CA THR A 277 -12.53 19.08 9.59
C THR A 277 -12.55 18.51 8.16
N PRO A 278 -13.74 18.27 7.57
CA PRO A 278 -13.83 17.89 6.16
C PRO A 278 -13.33 19.01 5.23
N LEU A 279 -12.72 18.60 4.12
CA LEU A 279 -12.44 19.48 2.98
C LEU A 279 -13.71 19.72 2.18
N VAL A 280 -13.84 20.90 1.60
CA VAL A 280 -14.89 21.21 0.64
C VAL A 280 -14.53 20.58 -0.72
N PRO A 281 -15.37 19.68 -1.26
CA PRO A 281 -15.05 18.99 -2.51
C PRO A 281 -14.95 19.93 -3.72
N SER A 282 -14.17 19.50 -4.73
CA SER A 282 -14.07 20.15 -6.04
C SER A 282 -13.66 21.62 -6.00
N GLN A 283 -12.92 22.04 -4.98
CA GLN A 283 -12.37 23.39 -4.86
C GLN A 283 -10.91 23.44 -5.35
N PRO A 284 -10.46 24.58 -5.88
CA PRO A 284 -9.08 24.72 -6.34
C PRO A 284 -8.08 24.66 -5.18
N HIS A 285 -8.40 25.19 -4.00
CA HIS A 285 -7.51 25.23 -2.84
C HIS A 285 -8.00 24.29 -1.73
N TYR A 286 -7.23 24.18 -0.64
CA TYR A 286 -7.64 23.45 0.56
C TYR A 286 -8.70 24.21 1.35
N ASN A 287 -9.93 24.17 0.82
CA ASN A 287 -11.08 24.84 1.40
C ASN A 287 -11.68 24.03 2.56
N VAL A 288 -11.98 24.71 3.66
CA VAL A 288 -12.66 24.17 4.84
C VAL A 288 -13.84 25.05 5.23
N ASN A 289 -14.81 24.51 5.97
CA ASN A 289 -15.99 25.25 6.41
C ASN A 289 -15.77 25.81 7.83
N LEU A 290 -15.33 27.07 7.93
CA LEU A 290 -15.33 27.83 9.18
C LEU A 290 -16.78 28.26 9.50
N GLN A 291 -17.22 28.02 10.74
CA GLN A 291 -18.58 28.28 11.19
C GLN A 291 -18.67 29.51 12.10
N SER A 292 -17.67 29.73 12.95
CA SER A 292 -17.65 30.87 13.86
C SER A 292 -16.24 31.20 14.36
N ILE A 293 -16.09 32.44 14.81
CA ILE A 293 -14.90 32.95 15.51
C ILE A 293 -15.36 33.35 16.91
N ALA A 294 -14.61 32.97 17.94
CA ALA A 294 -14.83 33.42 19.31
C ALA A 294 -13.57 34.10 19.86
N VAL A 295 -13.76 35.12 20.70
CA VAL A 295 -12.68 35.81 21.41
C VAL A 295 -12.99 35.74 22.90
N ASN A 296 -12.04 35.23 23.69
CA ASN A 296 -12.23 35.01 25.14
C ASN A 296 -13.49 34.18 25.45
N GLY A 297 -13.73 33.14 24.66
CA GLY A 297 -14.90 32.25 24.79
C GLY A 297 -16.25 32.83 24.31
N GLN A 298 -16.30 34.10 23.87
CA GLN A 298 -17.51 34.73 23.35
C GLN A 298 -17.56 34.63 21.82
N ILE A 299 -18.58 33.96 21.29
CA ILE A 299 -18.79 33.85 19.84
C ILE A 299 -19.12 35.23 19.28
N LEU A 300 -18.38 35.65 18.25
CA LEU A 300 -18.58 36.93 17.58
C LEU A 300 -19.85 36.88 16.71
N PRO A 301 -20.59 38.00 16.59
CA PRO A 301 -21.82 38.07 15.80
C PRO A 301 -21.50 38.18 14.30
N ILE A 302 -20.98 37.10 13.72
CA ILE A 302 -20.63 36.98 12.30
C ILE A 302 -21.56 35.94 11.66
N ASP A 303 -22.16 36.28 10.53
CA ASP A 303 -22.98 35.33 9.77
C ASP A 303 -22.07 34.21 9.22
N PRO A 304 -22.33 32.92 9.53
CA PRO A 304 -21.49 31.82 9.05
C PRO A 304 -21.36 31.74 7.53
N SER A 305 -22.34 32.26 6.77
CA SER A 305 -22.29 32.29 5.30
C SER A 305 -21.05 33.03 4.78
N VAL A 306 -20.56 34.04 5.51
CA VAL A 306 -19.35 34.83 5.19
C VAL A 306 -18.12 33.94 4.90
N PHE A 307 -18.06 32.76 5.53
CA PHE A 307 -16.94 31.84 5.41
C PHE A 307 -17.15 30.71 4.39
N THR A 308 -18.31 30.67 3.73
CA THR A 308 -18.69 29.59 2.82
C THR A 308 -18.38 29.91 1.36
N ILE A 309 -18.22 28.88 0.55
CA ILE A 309 -18.07 29.00 -0.91
C ILE A 309 -19.35 29.47 -1.61
N ALA A 310 -20.50 29.45 -0.93
CA ALA A 310 -21.79 29.85 -1.51
C ALA A 310 -21.86 31.37 -1.75
N THR A 311 -21.13 32.15 -0.96
CA THR A 311 -21.16 33.61 -1.00
C THR A 311 -19.79 34.25 -1.21
N GLY A 312 -18.77 33.46 -1.53
CA GLY A 312 -17.37 33.88 -1.68
C GLY A 312 -16.44 32.73 -2.03
N ASP A 313 -15.15 32.88 -1.76
CA ASP A 313 -14.13 31.85 -2.02
C ASP A 313 -13.93 30.90 -0.81
N GLY A 314 -14.72 31.08 0.25
CA GLY A 314 -14.66 30.27 1.46
C GLY A 314 -13.44 30.52 2.34
N THR A 315 -13.12 29.54 3.19
CA THR A 315 -11.93 29.56 4.07
C THR A 315 -10.88 28.60 3.53
N ILE A 316 -9.66 29.09 3.29
CA ILE A 316 -8.55 28.35 2.69
C ILE A 316 -7.41 28.21 3.70
N ILE A 317 -6.83 27.01 3.77
CA ILE A 317 -5.58 26.74 4.48
C ILE A 317 -4.43 26.89 3.50
N ASP A 318 -3.48 27.80 3.75
CA ASP A 318 -2.45 28.14 2.77
C ASP A 318 -1.06 28.44 3.36
N THR A 319 -0.05 27.62 3.08
CA THR A 319 1.36 27.90 3.43
C THR A 319 2.07 28.83 2.44
N GLY A 320 1.47 29.11 1.27
CA GLY A 320 1.98 30.10 0.32
C GLY A 320 1.81 31.54 0.83
N THR A 321 1.04 31.72 1.90
CA THR A 321 0.69 33.02 2.48
C THR A 321 1.17 33.12 3.93
N THR A 322 1.92 34.16 4.27
CA THR A 322 2.47 34.36 5.64
C THR A 322 1.39 34.70 6.67
N LEU A 323 0.52 35.65 6.32
CA LEU A 323 -0.47 36.26 7.22
C LEU A 323 -1.84 35.60 7.10
N ALA A 324 -2.73 35.88 8.03
CA ALA A 324 -4.13 35.51 7.89
C ALA A 324 -4.93 36.65 7.27
N TYR A 325 -6.01 36.32 6.57
CA TYR A 325 -6.90 37.29 5.94
C TYR A 325 -8.34 36.98 6.30
N LEU A 326 -9.11 38.01 6.63
CA LEU A 326 -10.55 37.91 6.88
C LEU A 326 -11.31 38.87 5.97
N PRO A 327 -12.50 38.48 5.50
CA PRO A 327 -13.43 39.41 4.87
C PRO A 327 -13.82 40.51 5.85
N ASP A 328 -14.18 41.69 5.33
CA ASP A 328 -14.45 42.88 6.15
C ASP A 328 -15.51 42.63 7.25
N GLU A 329 -16.53 41.84 6.93
CA GLU A 329 -17.63 41.46 7.82
C GLU A 329 -17.16 40.63 9.03
N ALA A 330 -16.06 39.89 8.91
CA ALA A 330 -15.45 39.12 9.99
C ALA A 330 -14.28 39.86 10.65
N TYR A 331 -13.50 40.61 9.87
CA TYR A 331 -12.34 41.37 10.33
C TYR A 331 -12.72 42.43 11.37
N SER A 332 -13.76 43.22 11.09
CA SER A 332 -14.12 44.35 11.97
C SER A 332 -14.59 43.89 13.36
N PRO A 333 -15.52 42.90 13.50
CA PRO A 333 -15.88 42.35 14.81
C PRO A 333 -14.70 41.70 15.55
N PHE A 334 -13.81 41.03 14.81
CA PHE A 334 -12.64 40.36 15.37
C PHE A 334 -11.66 41.34 16.03
N ILE A 335 -11.27 42.40 15.29
CA ILE A 335 -10.39 43.45 15.81
C ILE A 335 -11.01 44.16 17.02
N GLN A 336 -12.31 44.49 16.94
CA GLN A 336 -13.01 45.17 18.01
C GLN A 336 -13.05 44.34 19.29
N ALA A 337 -13.31 43.03 19.18
CA ALA A 337 -13.33 42.13 20.32
C ALA A 337 -11.97 42.03 21.02
N ILE A 338 -10.87 41.92 20.25
CA ILE A 338 -9.51 41.93 20.83
C ILE A 338 -9.22 43.28 21.50
N ALA A 339 -9.51 44.39 20.83
CA ALA A 339 -9.26 45.73 21.37
C ALA A 339 -10.00 45.98 22.69
N ASN A 340 -11.25 45.51 22.79
CA ASN A 340 -12.03 45.60 24.02
C ASN A 340 -11.39 44.76 25.14
N ALA A 341 -10.96 43.53 24.83
CA ALA A 341 -10.35 42.62 25.80
C ALA A 341 -9.04 43.15 26.41
N VAL A 342 -8.27 43.92 25.66
CA VAL A 342 -6.96 44.45 26.10
C VAL A 342 -6.97 45.93 26.47
N SER A 343 -8.13 46.59 26.43
CA SER A 343 -8.28 48.04 26.65
C SER A 343 -7.69 48.56 27.96
N GLN A 344 -7.62 47.73 28.99
CA GLN A 344 -7.02 48.08 30.29
C GLN A 344 -5.49 48.00 30.34
N TYR A 345 -4.86 47.33 29.36
CA TYR A 345 -3.41 47.07 29.34
C TYR A 345 -2.66 47.96 28.32
N GLY A 346 -3.37 48.55 27.36
CA GLY A 346 -2.77 49.41 26.36
C GLY A 346 -3.77 49.98 25.37
N ARG A 347 -3.26 50.73 24.38
CA ARG A 347 -4.09 51.42 23.39
C ARG A 347 -3.91 50.84 21.99
N PRO A 348 -4.99 50.73 21.18
CA PRO A 348 -4.87 50.38 19.77
C PRO A 348 -4.15 51.50 19.01
N ILE A 349 -3.26 51.12 18.10
CA ILE A 349 -2.56 51.99 17.15
C ILE A 349 -2.57 51.33 15.78
N THR A 350 -2.25 52.10 14.73
CA THR A 350 -2.01 51.54 13.40
C THR A 350 -0.55 51.77 13.04
N TYR A 351 0.14 50.71 12.64
CA TYR A 351 1.55 50.75 12.25
C TYR A 351 1.73 50.02 10.93
N GLU A 352 2.26 50.70 9.89
CA GLU A 352 2.50 50.12 8.56
C GLU A 352 1.31 49.32 8.00
N SER A 353 0.08 49.84 8.13
CA SER A 353 -1.21 49.21 7.78
C SER A 353 -1.70 48.06 8.68
N TYR A 354 -0.89 47.61 9.65
CA TYR A 354 -1.31 46.64 10.66
C TYR A 354 -2.10 47.31 11.79
N GLN A 355 -3.11 46.62 12.29
CA GLN A 355 -3.72 46.96 13.57
C GLN A 355 -2.82 46.46 14.71
N CYS A 356 -2.32 47.38 15.53
CA CYS A 356 -1.42 47.05 16.62
C CYS A 356 -1.88 47.62 17.96
N PHE A 357 -1.17 47.26 19.02
CA PHE A 357 -1.43 47.67 20.39
C PHE A 357 -0.12 47.99 21.07
N GLU A 358 -0.03 49.20 21.63
CA GLU A 358 1.08 49.59 22.49
C GLU A 358 0.74 49.20 23.93
N ILE A 359 1.47 48.23 24.49
CA ILE A 359 1.22 47.69 25.83
C ILE A 359 2.30 48.21 26.79
N THR A 360 1.87 48.73 27.93
CA THR A 360 2.75 49.19 29.02
C THR A 360 3.27 48.01 29.82
N ALA A 361 4.51 47.56 29.56
CA ALA A 361 5.26 46.58 30.34
C ALA A 361 4.51 45.27 30.71
N GLY A 362 3.78 44.68 29.76
CA GLY A 362 3.06 43.42 29.91
C GLY A 362 3.52 42.35 28.90
N ASP A 363 3.49 41.09 29.33
CA ASP A 363 3.71 39.92 28.45
C ASP A 363 2.55 39.78 27.44
N VAL A 364 2.79 39.10 26.33
CA VAL A 364 1.80 38.84 25.26
C VAL A 364 0.55 38.10 25.75
N ASP A 365 0.64 37.47 26.92
CA ASP A 365 -0.45 36.70 27.53
C ASP A 365 -1.59 37.58 28.08
N VAL A 366 -1.46 38.92 28.07
CA VAL A 366 -2.58 39.83 28.36
C VAL A 366 -3.66 39.82 27.27
N PHE A 367 -3.32 39.34 26.08
CA PHE A 367 -4.26 39.24 24.97
C PHE A 367 -5.13 37.97 25.08
N PRO A 368 -6.38 38.02 24.59
CA PRO A 368 -7.33 36.92 24.75
C PRO A 368 -7.01 35.72 23.84
N GLU A 369 -7.43 34.52 24.24
CA GLU A 369 -7.47 33.41 23.29
C GLU A 369 -8.55 33.63 22.21
N VAL A 370 -8.25 33.20 21.00
CA VAL A 370 -9.17 33.20 19.86
C VAL A 370 -9.49 31.77 19.49
N SER A 371 -10.75 31.44 19.23
CA SER A 371 -11.16 30.10 18.78
C SER A 371 -11.83 30.18 17.42
N LEU A 372 -11.36 29.37 16.47
CA LEU A 372 -11.97 29.18 15.15
C LEU A 372 -12.70 27.83 15.16
N SER A 373 -14.02 27.83 14.93
CA SER A 373 -14.83 26.60 14.97
C SER A 373 -15.22 26.18 13.56
N PHE A 374 -14.95 24.93 13.20
CA PHE A 374 -15.14 24.38 11.86
C PHE A 374 -16.20 23.28 11.83
N ALA A 375 -16.68 22.96 10.62
CA ALA A 375 -17.56 21.82 10.40
C ALA A 375 -16.96 20.51 10.95
N GLY A 376 -17.85 19.58 11.35
CA GLY A 376 -17.43 18.33 12.01
C GLY A 376 -17.04 18.50 13.49
N GLY A 377 -17.23 19.69 14.07
CA GLY A 377 -16.96 19.97 15.48
C GLY A 377 -15.49 20.23 15.81
N ALA A 378 -14.63 20.38 14.81
CA ALA A 378 -13.23 20.72 15.01
C ALA A 378 -13.08 22.18 15.44
N SER A 379 -12.16 22.45 16.37
CA SER A 379 -11.84 23.80 16.83
C SER A 379 -10.34 24.04 16.78
N MET A 380 -9.92 25.23 16.39
CA MET A 380 -8.53 25.70 16.44
C MET A 380 -8.44 26.86 17.42
N VAL A 381 -7.72 26.65 18.51
CA VAL A 381 -7.49 27.67 19.53
C VAL A 381 -6.16 28.36 19.25
N LEU A 382 -6.20 29.67 19.04
CA LEU A 382 -5.05 30.52 18.80
C LEU A 382 -4.70 31.26 20.09
N ARG A 383 -3.53 30.93 20.64
CA ARG A 383 -2.89 31.74 21.67
C ARG A 383 -2.43 33.08 21.08
N PRO A 384 -2.22 34.13 21.90
CA PRO A 384 -1.76 35.43 21.45
C PRO A 384 -0.64 35.43 20.39
N ARG A 385 0.39 34.60 20.58
CA ARG A 385 1.54 34.49 19.63
C ARG A 385 1.20 33.88 18.27
N ALA A 386 0.03 33.24 18.12
CA ALA A 386 -0.46 32.65 16.88
C ALA A 386 -1.30 33.63 16.04
N TYR A 387 -1.58 34.84 16.55
CA TYR A 387 -2.24 35.90 15.77
C TYR A 387 -1.62 37.29 15.96
N LEU A 388 -0.62 37.43 16.85
CA LEU A 388 0.15 38.66 17.07
C LEU A 388 1.61 38.50 16.64
N GLN A 389 2.18 39.62 16.20
CA GLN A 389 3.59 39.80 15.87
C GLN A 389 4.15 40.96 16.70
N ILE A 390 5.38 40.83 17.20
CA ILE A 390 6.01 41.89 18.01
C ILE A 390 6.79 42.85 17.13
N PHE A 391 6.56 44.14 17.33
CA PHE A 391 7.34 45.25 16.82
C PHE A 391 7.95 45.96 18.04
N SER A 392 9.22 45.74 18.35
CA SER A 392 9.85 46.40 19.49
C SER A 392 10.49 47.71 19.04
N SER A 393 10.01 48.83 19.55
CA SER A 393 10.78 50.08 19.61
C SER A 393 11.27 50.26 21.05
N SER A 394 12.48 50.81 21.22
CA SER A 394 13.14 50.91 22.53
C SER A 394 12.24 51.58 23.58
N GLY A 395 11.69 50.77 24.52
CA GLY A 395 10.92 51.24 25.68
C GLY A 395 9.47 50.71 25.80
N SER A 396 8.80 50.36 24.69
CA SER A 396 7.42 49.83 24.66
C SER A 396 7.31 48.62 23.74
N SER A 397 6.53 47.60 24.11
CA SER A 397 6.23 46.47 23.23
C SER A 397 4.99 46.76 22.40
N ILE A 398 5.16 46.90 21.08
CA ILE A 398 4.05 47.03 20.14
C ILE A 398 3.71 45.64 19.62
N TRP A 399 2.46 45.20 19.77
CA TRP A 399 1.97 43.92 19.26
C TRP A 399 0.98 44.17 18.13
N CYS A 400 1.27 43.65 16.94
CA CYS A 400 0.48 43.82 15.73
C CYS A 400 -0.31 42.55 15.42
N ILE A 401 -1.60 42.69 15.13
CA ILE A 401 -2.45 41.59 14.66
C ILE A 401 -2.02 41.22 13.24
N GLY A 402 -1.67 39.94 13.05
CA GLY A 402 -1.29 39.39 11.75
C GLY A 402 -2.46 38.88 10.91
N PHE A 403 -3.70 39.10 11.37
CA PHE A 403 -4.88 39.05 10.52
C PHE A 403 -5.01 40.37 9.77
N GLN A 404 -5.20 40.31 8.46
CA GLN A 404 -5.35 41.45 7.56
C GLN A 404 -6.75 41.51 6.99
N ARG A 405 -7.18 42.71 6.63
CA ARG A 405 -8.48 42.95 6.01
C ARG A 405 -8.43 42.59 4.52
N MET A 406 -9.41 41.82 4.08
CA MET A 406 -9.63 41.54 2.65
C MET A 406 -10.87 42.28 2.15
N SER A 407 -10.68 43.50 1.65
CA SER A 407 -11.78 44.41 1.31
C SER A 407 -12.46 44.14 -0.02
N HIS A 408 -11.86 43.34 -0.91
CA HIS A 408 -12.30 43.18 -2.31
C HIS A 408 -12.83 41.79 -2.64
N ARG A 409 -12.67 40.82 -1.75
CA ARG A 409 -13.10 39.43 -1.93
C ARG A 409 -13.58 38.87 -0.60
N ARG A 410 -14.67 38.09 -0.65
CA ARG A 410 -15.14 37.31 0.50
C ARG A 410 -14.34 36.01 0.60
N ILE A 411 -13.10 36.14 1.07
CA ILE A 411 -12.15 35.04 1.21
C ILE A 411 -11.50 35.13 2.59
N THR A 412 -11.42 33.98 3.26
CA THR A 412 -10.62 33.82 4.47
C THR A 412 -9.40 32.97 4.12
N ILE A 413 -8.20 33.42 4.50
CA ILE A 413 -6.96 32.66 4.30
C ILE A 413 -6.31 32.49 5.67
N LEU A 414 -6.03 31.24 6.05
CA LEU A 414 -5.27 30.91 7.25
C LEU A 414 -3.84 30.57 6.83
N GLY A 415 -2.98 31.57 6.93
CA GLY A 415 -1.57 31.51 6.53
C GLY A 415 -0.65 30.89 7.58
N ASP A 416 0.65 30.87 7.27
CA ASP A 416 1.73 30.34 8.11
C ASP A 416 1.66 30.81 9.58
N LEU A 417 1.28 32.07 9.81
CA LEU A 417 1.12 32.62 11.16
C LEU A 417 0.15 31.81 12.03
N VAL A 418 -0.95 31.35 11.44
CA VAL A 418 -1.99 30.55 12.10
C VAL A 418 -1.57 29.08 12.17
N LEU A 419 -0.82 28.61 11.17
CA LEU A 419 -0.41 27.22 11.01
C LEU A 419 0.88 26.85 11.76
N LYS A 420 1.68 27.82 12.20
CA LYS A 420 2.89 27.57 12.98
C LYS A 420 2.58 26.97 14.36
N ASP A 421 3.58 26.27 14.90
CA ASP A 421 3.52 25.56 16.19
C ASP A 421 2.34 24.57 16.26
N LYS A 422 1.97 24.02 15.09
CA LYS A 422 0.96 22.97 14.92
C LYS A 422 1.48 21.95 13.94
N VAL A 423 1.18 20.69 14.22
CA VAL A 423 1.18 19.65 13.19
C VAL A 423 -0.09 19.83 12.37
N VAL A 424 0.04 20.04 11.06
CA VAL A 424 -1.08 20.11 10.12
C VAL A 424 -1.01 18.93 9.15
N VAL A 425 -2.11 18.18 9.03
CA VAL A 425 -2.22 16.95 8.22
C VAL A 425 -3.25 17.14 7.12
N TYR A 426 -2.84 16.98 5.87
CA TYR A 426 -3.69 17.07 4.68
C TYR A 426 -4.02 15.65 4.19
N ASP A 427 -5.15 15.09 4.62
CA ASP A 427 -5.59 13.72 4.29
C ASP A 427 -6.48 13.76 3.04
N LEU A 428 -5.86 13.72 1.86
CA LEU A 428 -6.56 13.80 0.56
C LEU A 428 -7.37 12.54 0.26
N VAL A 429 -7.03 11.42 0.92
CA VAL A 429 -7.77 10.16 0.79
C VAL A 429 -9.14 10.27 1.46
N ARG A 430 -9.15 10.76 2.70
CA ARG A 430 -10.39 10.93 3.48
C ARG A 430 -11.03 12.31 3.31
N GLN A 431 -10.48 13.15 2.43
CA GLN A 431 -10.97 14.49 2.12
C GLN A 431 -11.15 15.34 3.38
N ARG A 432 -10.08 15.45 4.19
CA ARG A 432 -10.09 16.19 5.45
C ARG A 432 -8.73 16.80 5.78
N ILE A 433 -8.75 17.88 6.55
CA ILE A 433 -7.54 18.46 7.16
C ILE A 433 -7.64 18.29 8.67
N GLY A 434 -6.53 17.98 9.32
CA GLY A 434 -6.45 17.98 10.77
C GLY A 434 -5.28 18.77 11.31
N TRP A 435 -5.40 19.21 12.55
CA TRP A 435 -4.33 19.91 13.26
C TRP A 435 -4.26 19.51 14.74
N ALA A 436 -3.06 19.65 15.31
CA ALA A 436 -2.80 19.53 16.75
C ALA A 436 -1.70 20.53 17.14
N GLU A 437 -1.82 21.16 18.30
CA GLU A 437 -0.74 22.00 18.85
C GLU A 437 0.52 21.16 19.06
N TYR A 438 1.67 21.67 18.64
CA TYR A 438 2.92 20.94 18.70
C TYR A 438 4.14 21.86 18.72
N ASP A 439 5.14 21.53 19.53
CA ASP A 439 6.45 22.18 19.44
C ASP A 439 7.21 21.62 18.23
N CYS A 440 7.20 22.37 17.13
CA CYS A 440 7.84 21.96 15.86
C CYS A 440 9.37 21.90 15.92
N SER A 441 10.00 22.18 17.08
CA SER A 441 11.41 21.85 17.32
C SER A 441 11.63 20.40 17.75
N LEU A 442 10.58 19.74 18.22
CA LEU A 442 10.61 18.36 18.68
C LEU A 442 10.42 17.38 17.52
N GLU A 443 10.94 16.18 17.72
CA GLU A 443 10.85 15.07 16.78
C GLU A 443 9.40 14.61 16.61
N VAL A 444 8.96 14.32 15.38
CA VAL A 444 7.59 13.86 15.11
C VAL A 444 7.55 12.40 14.73
N ASN A 445 6.40 11.78 15.00
CA ASN A 445 6.10 10.41 14.64
C ASN A 445 5.35 10.38 13.30
N VAL A 446 6.05 10.00 12.23
CA VAL A 446 5.41 9.89 10.92
C VAL A 446 4.99 8.45 10.68
N SER A 447 3.73 8.25 10.31
CA SER A 447 3.31 6.98 9.71
C SER A 447 3.79 6.92 8.27
N ALA A 448 4.78 6.07 8.04
CA ALA A 448 5.01 5.49 6.73
C ALA A 448 3.85 4.54 6.44
N SER A 449 3.21 4.69 5.28
CA SER A 449 2.25 3.71 4.79
C SER A 449 3.00 2.47 4.30
N ARG A 450 3.45 1.65 5.25
CA ARG A 450 3.71 0.21 5.06
C ARG A 450 2.60 -0.55 5.77
N GLY A 451 2.05 -1.54 5.08
CA GLY A 451 0.75 -2.18 5.35
C GLY A 451 0.36 -2.31 6.83
N GLY A 452 -0.87 -1.89 7.15
CA GLY A 452 -1.69 -2.39 8.27
C GLY A 452 -1.22 -2.17 9.72
N ARG A 453 0.07 -2.12 10.01
CA ARG A 453 0.60 -1.93 11.37
C ARG A 453 0.88 -0.46 11.63
N SER A 454 -0.02 0.17 12.38
CA SER A 454 0.26 1.42 13.09
C SER A 454 1.28 1.18 14.22
N LYS A 455 2.55 0.85 13.91
CA LYS A 455 3.66 0.88 14.90
C LYS A 455 5.02 1.33 14.36
N ASP A 456 5.22 1.49 13.04
CA ASP A 456 6.45 2.11 12.54
C ASP A 456 6.28 3.63 12.58
N VAL A 457 6.57 4.15 13.76
CA VAL A 457 6.79 5.56 14.02
C VAL A 457 8.22 5.87 13.61
N ILE A 458 8.38 6.64 12.53
CA ILE A 458 9.69 7.15 12.13
C ILE A 458 9.89 8.48 12.86
N ASN A 459 10.97 8.56 13.65
CA ASN A 459 11.37 9.74 14.42
C ASN A 459 12.30 10.63 13.57
N THR A 460 12.01 11.92 13.48
CA THR A 460 12.71 12.90 12.62
C THR A 460 14.05 13.44 13.15
N GLY A 461 14.52 13.10 14.35
CA GLY A 461 15.77 13.67 14.89
C GLY A 461 17.06 12.90 14.57
N GLN A 462 16.98 11.64 14.11
CA GLN A 462 18.15 10.88 13.62
C GLN A 462 18.66 11.33 12.23
N TRP A 463 18.15 12.44 11.70
CA TRP A 463 18.29 12.85 10.30
C TRP A 463 19.31 13.97 10.08
N ARG A 464 19.87 14.52 11.18
CA ARG A 464 20.79 15.67 11.13
C ARG A 464 22.27 15.28 11.02
N GLU A 465 22.66 13.99 11.09
CA GLU A 465 24.07 13.59 11.24
C GLU A 465 24.71 12.72 10.15
N SER A 466 24.05 12.37 9.04
CA SER A 466 24.72 11.60 7.97
C SER A 466 25.41 12.51 6.93
N GLY A 467 26.41 13.26 7.37
CA GLY A 467 27.34 13.99 6.52
C GLY A 467 28.75 13.42 6.67
N SER A 468 29.27 12.82 5.59
CA SER A 468 30.64 12.32 5.40
C SER A 468 31.07 11.10 6.22
N GLU A 469 31.23 9.95 5.55
CA GLU A 469 32.48 9.19 5.59
C GLU A 469 32.52 8.13 4.48
N SER A 470 33.55 8.25 3.63
CA SER A 470 33.88 7.32 2.57
C SER A 470 34.59 6.09 3.13
N PHE A 471 34.12 4.88 2.84
CA PHE A 471 34.95 3.68 3.00
C PHE A 471 34.86 2.73 1.80
N ASN A 472 35.93 2.80 1.00
CA ASN A 472 36.36 1.77 0.06
C ASN A 472 36.75 0.50 0.83
N ARG A 473 36.22 -0.68 0.44
CA ARG A 473 37.02 -1.92 0.44
C ARG A 473 36.44 -3.02 -0.46
N LYS A 474 37.20 -3.33 -1.52
CA LYS A 474 37.13 -4.59 -2.28
C LYS A 474 37.68 -5.75 -1.42
N ARG A 475 37.01 -6.92 -1.44
CA ARG A 475 37.46 -8.14 -2.14
C ARG A 475 36.71 -9.41 -1.67
N SER A 476 36.28 -10.15 -2.68
CA SER A 476 35.99 -11.58 -2.79
C SER A 476 36.43 -12.54 -1.67
N ARG A 477 35.57 -13.52 -1.36
CA ARG A 477 35.97 -14.93 -1.29
C ARG A 477 34.77 -15.87 -1.50
N VAL A 478 34.94 -16.77 -2.47
CA VAL A 478 34.15 -17.98 -2.71
C VAL A 478 34.48 -18.99 -1.60
N PHE A 479 33.49 -19.71 -1.09
CA PHE A 479 33.70 -21.05 -0.54
C PHE A 479 32.47 -21.92 -0.80
N THR A 480 32.70 -22.99 -1.54
CA THR A 480 31.82 -24.15 -1.69
C THR A 480 32.17 -25.20 -0.63
N ASP A 481 31.10 -25.83 -0.12
CA ASP A 481 30.92 -27.27 0.04
C ASP A 481 30.76 -27.91 1.45
N THR A 482 29.62 -28.63 1.53
CA THR A 482 29.16 -29.82 2.27
C THR A 482 29.58 -30.24 3.70
N THR A 483 28.52 -30.36 4.53
CA THR A 483 28.14 -31.43 5.50
C THR A 483 29.17 -32.13 6.41
N LYS A 484 29.00 -31.96 7.73
CA LYS A 484 28.63 -33.03 8.69
C LYS A 484 28.33 -32.47 10.09
N MET A 485 27.28 -33.01 10.73
CA MET A 485 26.82 -32.67 12.07
C MET A 485 27.89 -32.89 13.15
N ALA A 486 27.93 -31.97 14.12
CA ALA A 486 28.37 -32.23 15.49
C ALA A 486 27.53 -31.40 16.49
N ASN A 487 26.84 -32.14 17.35
CA ASN A 487 26.19 -31.81 18.63
C ASN A 487 26.32 -30.38 19.19
N GLY A 488 25.17 -29.74 19.42
CA GLY A 488 24.97 -28.76 20.50
C GLY A 488 24.47 -27.38 20.09
N ALA A 489 24.58 -26.98 18.83
CA ALA A 489 24.08 -25.69 18.35
C ALA A 489 22.64 -25.85 17.82
N GLY A 490 21.65 -25.21 18.45
CA GLY A 490 20.27 -25.20 17.96
C GLY A 490 20.18 -24.62 16.54
N ARG A 491 19.23 -25.11 15.73
CA ARG A 491 18.94 -24.58 14.39
C ARG A 491 18.61 -23.08 14.52
N LEU A 492 19.26 -22.25 13.72
CA LEU A 492 19.05 -20.79 13.70
C LEU A 492 18.20 -20.40 12.49
N ASP A 493 17.38 -19.37 12.65
CA ASP A 493 16.68 -18.70 11.56
C ASP A 493 17.64 -17.77 10.77
N LEU A 494 17.14 -17.11 9.72
CA LEU A 494 17.92 -16.21 8.87
C LEU A 494 18.34 -14.91 9.59
N ASP A 495 17.74 -14.61 10.74
CA ASP A 495 18.08 -13.50 11.62
C ASP A 495 19.07 -13.91 12.73
N GLY A 496 19.51 -15.18 12.72
CA GLY A 496 20.46 -15.74 13.66
C GLY A 496 19.86 -16.08 15.03
N LYS A 497 18.53 -16.09 15.16
CA LYS A 497 17.83 -16.46 16.40
C LYS A 497 17.57 -17.97 16.42
N PRO A 498 17.57 -18.60 17.61
CA PRO A 498 17.25 -20.02 17.72
C PRO A 498 15.79 -20.30 17.38
N ILE A 499 15.55 -21.28 16.50
CA ILE A 499 14.20 -21.68 16.09
C ILE A 499 13.53 -22.44 17.23
N LYS A 500 12.41 -21.89 17.72
CA LYS A 500 11.58 -22.54 18.74
C LYS A 500 10.70 -23.61 18.10
N PRO A 501 10.58 -24.81 18.69
CA PRO A 501 9.56 -25.77 18.28
C PRO A 501 8.17 -25.17 18.42
N ILE A 502 7.30 -25.44 17.44
CA ILE A 502 5.92 -24.95 17.40
C ILE A 502 4.98 -26.08 16.97
N THR A 503 3.70 -25.93 17.28
CA THR A 503 2.62 -26.81 16.79
C THR A 503 1.99 -26.18 15.56
N ILE A 504 1.89 -26.96 14.49
CA ILE A 504 1.39 -26.55 13.17
C ILE A 504 0.07 -27.29 12.89
N CYS A 505 -1.04 -26.56 12.78
CA CYS A 505 -2.30 -27.07 12.25
C CYS A 505 -2.26 -27.01 10.72
N MET A 506 -2.08 -28.16 10.07
CA MET A 506 -1.97 -28.25 8.61
C MET A 506 -3.26 -28.83 8.04
N ILE A 507 -4.05 -27.97 7.39
CA ILE A 507 -5.33 -28.32 6.76
C ILE A 507 -5.07 -28.68 5.31
N GLY A 508 -5.56 -29.84 4.85
CA GLY A 508 -5.19 -30.41 3.55
C GLY A 508 -3.84 -31.14 3.58
N ALA A 509 -3.45 -31.65 4.75
CA ALA A 509 -2.15 -32.29 4.96
C ALA A 509 -1.96 -33.61 4.19
N GLY A 510 -3.05 -34.29 3.84
CA GLY A 510 -3.04 -35.52 3.03
C GLY A 510 -2.92 -35.26 1.53
N GLY A 511 -2.87 -34.00 1.10
CA GLY A 511 -2.69 -33.61 -0.29
C GLY A 511 -1.25 -33.76 -0.79
N PHE A 512 -1.04 -33.39 -2.07
CA PHE A 512 0.29 -33.38 -2.69
C PHE A 512 1.28 -32.53 -1.88
N ILE A 513 1.03 -31.22 -1.75
CA ILE A 513 1.92 -30.31 -1.02
C ILE A 513 2.03 -30.72 0.46
N GLY A 514 0.89 -31.04 1.09
CA GLY A 514 0.83 -31.40 2.50
C GLY A 514 1.71 -32.60 2.84
N SER A 515 1.70 -33.64 2.01
CA SER A 515 2.52 -34.83 2.25
C SER A 515 4.03 -34.57 2.22
N HIS A 516 4.52 -33.79 1.25
CA HIS A 516 5.94 -33.41 1.18
C HIS A 516 6.33 -32.45 2.29
N LEU A 517 5.44 -31.54 2.69
CA LEU A 517 5.69 -30.65 3.82
C LEU A 517 5.77 -31.41 5.13
N CYS A 518 4.91 -32.41 5.34
CA CYS A 518 4.98 -33.31 6.50
C CYS A 518 6.31 -34.07 6.54
N GLU A 519 6.75 -34.66 5.42
CA GLU A 519 8.06 -35.33 5.33
C GLU A 519 9.19 -34.39 5.76
N LYS A 520 9.27 -33.19 5.19
CA LYS A 520 10.30 -32.19 5.50
C LYS A 520 10.30 -31.79 6.98
N LEU A 521 9.12 -31.47 7.52
CA LEU A 521 8.97 -31.07 8.92
C LEU A 521 9.38 -32.21 9.87
N MET A 522 9.04 -33.46 9.54
CA MET A 522 9.47 -34.60 10.32
C MET A 522 10.98 -34.80 10.23
N THR A 523 11.57 -34.82 9.03
CA THR A 523 12.98 -35.19 8.89
C THR A 523 13.96 -34.12 9.34
N GLU A 524 13.61 -32.83 9.25
CA GLU A 524 14.60 -31.74 9.36
C GLU A 524 14.34 -30.71 10.46
N THR A 525 13.19 -30.78 11.14
CA THR A 525 12.78 -29.74 12.11
C THR A 525 12.30 -30.34 13.42
N PRO A 526 12.21 -29.56 14.52
CA PRO A 526 11.64 -30.01 15.77
C PRO A 526 10.12 -29.80 15.88
N HIS A 527 9.46 -29.28 14.84
CA HIS A 527 8.04 -28.91 14.91
C HIS A 527 7.09 -30.12 15.10
N LYS A 528 5.90 -29.84 15.63
CA LYS A 528 4.79 -30.79 15.76
C LYS A 528 3.71 -30.45 14.73
N VAL A 529 3.09 -31.46 14.11
CA VAL A 529 2.07 -31.31 13.07
C VAL A 529 0.76 -31.96 13.51
N LEU A 530 -0.32 -31.19 13.47
CA LEU A 530 -1.69 -31.67 13.46
C LEU A 530 -2.13 -31.73 11.98
N ALA A 531 -2.13 -32.93 11.41
CA ALA A 531 -2.46 -33.18 10.01
C ALA A 531 -3.97 -33.35 9.86
N LEU A 532 -4.67 -32.35 9.32
CA LEU A 532 -6.11 -32.36 9.10
C LEU A 532 -6.41 -32.61 7.62
N ASP A 533 -7.17 -33.65 7.33
CA ASP A 533 -7.63 -33.95 5.97
C ASP A 533 -8.81 -34.95 6.00
N VAL A 534 -9.52 -35.10 4.89
CA VAL A 534 -10.50 -36.18 4.70
C VAL A 534 -9.83 -37.52 4.40
N TYR A 535 -8.63 -37.49 3.80
CA TYR A 535 -7.85 -38.66 3.39
C TYR A 535 -6.41 -38.59 3.92
N ASN A 536 -5.80 -39.75 4.23
CA ASN A 536 -4.42 -39.83 4.72
C ASN A 536 -3.49 -40.67 3.85
N ASP A 537 -3.94 -41.13 2.67
CA ASP A 537 -3.24 -42.10 1.84
C ASP A 537 -1.79 -41.67 1.52
N LYS A 538 -1.60 -40.37 1.22
CA LYS A 538 -0.28 -39.80 0.88
C LYS A 538 0.64 -39.55 2.07
N ILE A 539 0.13 -39.60 3.30
CA ILE A 539 0.90 -39.46 4.54
C ILE A 539 0.89 -40.75 5.38
N LYS A 540 0.25 -41.82 4.90
CA LYS A 540 0.12 -43.08 5.63
C LYS A 540 1.47 -43.67 6.05
N HIS A 541 2.49 -43.52 5.20
CA HIS A 541 3.86 -43.94 5.48
C HIS A 541 4.54 -43.17 6.64
N LEU A 542 3.99 -42.02 7.05
CA LEU A 542 4.42 -41.26 8.24
C LEU A 542 3.61 -41.64 9.50
N LEU A 543 2.54 -42.44 9.33
CA LEU A 543 1.59 -42.78 10.39
C LEU A 543 1.63 -44.27 10.80
N GLU A 544 2.00 -45.19 9.89
CA GLU A 544 1.91 -46.64 10.10
C GLU A 544 3.21 -47.41 9.79
N PRO A 545 3.44 -48.59 10.43
CA PRO A 545 2.97 -49.01 11.74
C PRO A 545 4.03 -48.65 12.79
N ASP A 546 3.73 -47.73 13.71
CA ASP A 546 4.60 -47.32 14.81
C ASP A 546 6.07 -47.11 14.40
N THR A 547 6.34 -46.21 13.46
CA THR A 547 7.64 -45.55 13.52
C THR A 547 7.66 -44.73 14.81
N VAL A 548 8.13 -45.36 15.90
CA VAL A 548 8.46 -44.72 17.19
C VAL A 548 9.26 -43.43 16.94
N GLN A 549 9.97 -43.38 15.82
CA GLN A 549 10.68 -42.22 15.28
C GLN A 549 9.89 -40.91 15.31
N TRP A 550 8.59 -40.90 14.97
CA TRP A 550 7.78 -39.68 14.88
C TRP A 550 6.59 -39.63 15.86
N ALA A 551 6.47 -40.64 16.72
CA ALA A 551 5.42 -40.72 17.72
C ALA A 551 5.36 -39.43 18.56
N GLY A 552 4.18 -38.81 18.61
CA GLY A 552 3.93 -37.56 19.34
C GLY A 552 4.24 -36.27 18.57
N ARG A 553 4.90 -36.33 17.40
CA ARG A 553 5.19 -35.15 16.55
C ARG A 553 4.27 -35.00 15.35
N ILE A 554 3.59 -36.04 14.89
CA ILE A 554 2.53 -35.94 13.89
C ILE A 554 1.25 -36.61 14.42
N GLN A 555 0.11 -35.96 14.24
CA GLN A 555 -1.20 -36.46 14.64
C GLN A 555 -2.20 -36.25 13.51
N PHE A 556 -2.80 -37.33 13.01
CA PHE A 556 -3.80 -37.24 11.94
C PHE A 556 -5.20 -37.07 12.53
N HIS A 557 -5.93 -36.09 12.00
CA HIS A 557 -7.33 -35.81 12.31
C HIS A 557 -8.16 -35.87 11.03
N ARG A 558 -9.02 -36.89 10.93
CA ARG A 558 -9.98 -36.98 9.83
C ARG A 558 -11.07 -35.91 9.99
N ILE A 559 -11.00 -34.84 9.20
CA ILE A 559 -11.89 -33.68 9.26
C ILE A 559 -12.24 -33.19 7.86
N ASN A 560 -13.51 -32.81 7.68
CA ASN A 560 -13.97 -32.00 6.57
C ASN A 560 -14.28 -30.58 7.07
N ILE A 561 -13.55 -29.59 6.57
CA ILE A 561 -13.64 -28.20 7.07
C ILE A 561 -14.97 -27.50 6.77
N LYS A 562 -15.82 -28.06 5.90
CA LYS A 562 -17.13 -27.47 5.58
C LYS A 562 -18.01 -27.31 6.82
N HIS A 563 -18.10 -28.36 7.66
CA HIS A 563 -18.97 -28.38 8.84
C HIS A 563 -18.43 -29.34 9.92
N ASP A 564 -17.31 -28.99 10.56
CA ASP A 564 -16.79 -29.75 11.71
C ASP A 564 -16.44 -28.81 12.87
N SER A 565 -17.14 -28.97 13.99
CA SER A 565 -16.98 -28.12 15.18
C SER A 565 -15.62 -28.27 15.85
N ARG A 566 -14.85 -29.33 15.55
CA ARG A 566 -13.51 -29.53 16.10
C ARG A 566 -12.46 -28.61 15.48
N LEU A 567 -12.76 -28.00 14.32
CA LEU A 567 -11.80 -27.19 13.54
C LEU A 567 -11.24 -26.03 14.36
N GLU A 568 -12.10 -25.26 15.02
CA GLU A 568 -11.68 -24.13 15.86
C GLU A 568 -10.76 -24.58 17.00
N GLY A 569 -11.12 -25.67 17.68
CA GLY A 569 -10.30 -26.24 18.75
C GLY A 569 -8.90 -26.67 18.27
N LEU A 570 -8.81 -27.26 17.07
CA LEU A 570 -7.53 -27.68 16.47
C LEU A 570 -6.66 -26.49 16.07
N ILE A 571 -7.26 -25.41 15.52
CA ILE A 571 -6.55 -24.16 15.24
C ILE A 571 -6.06 -23.51 16.54
N LYS A 572 -6.91 -23.48 17.58
CA LYS A 572 -6.56 -22.91 18.89
C LYS A 572 -5.39 -23.61 19.58
N MET A 573 -5.27 -24.93 19.40
CA MET A 573 -4.16 -25.75 19.93
C MET A 573 -2.83 -25.54 19.21
N ALA A 574 -2.82 -24.94 18.03
CA ALA A 574 -1.61 -24.69 17.25
C ALA A 574 -1.08 -23.26 17.44
N ASP A 575 0.19 -23.05 17.08
CA ASP A 575 0.82 -21.73 16.99
C ASP A 575 0.69 -21.16 15.57
N LEU A 576 0.74 -22.05 14.57
CA LEU A 576 0.66 -21.75 13.14
C LEU A 576 -0.42 -22.61 12.48
N THR A 577 -1.25 -22.00 11.64
CA THR A 577 -2.17 -22.71 10.74
C THR A 577 -1.67 -22.59 9.31
N ILE A 578 -1.62 -23.71 8.58
CA ILE A 578 -1.32 -23.76 7.15
C ILE A 578 -2.55 -24.31 6.42
N ASN A 579 -3.15 -23.51 5.54
CA ASN A 579 -4.33 -23.93 4.79
C ASN A 579 -3.98 -24.31 3.35
N LEU A 580 -4.04 -25.61 3.06
CA LEU A 580 -3.82 -26.23 1.74
C LEU A 580 -5.12 -26.81 1.14
N ALA A 581 -6.22 -26.87 1.90
CA ALA A 581 -7.45 -27.48 1.44
C ALA A 581 -8.09 -26.64 0.33
N ALA A 582 -8.15 -27.19 -0.88
CA ALA A 582 -8.64 -26.52 -2.07
C ALA A 582 -8.94 -27.53 -3.19
N ILE A 583 -10.01 -27.30 -3.95
CA ILE A 583 -10.15 -27.85 -5.31
C ILE A 583 -9.22 -27.04 -6.23
N CYS A 584 -8.25 -27.69 -6.87
CA CYS A 584 -7.17 -27.06 -7.65
C CYS A 584 -6.84 -27.76 -8.99
N THR A 585 -7.80 -28.50 -9.53
CA THR A 585 -7.75 -29.19 -10.83
C THR A 585 -8.50 -28.39 -11.90
N PRO A 586 -7.83 -27.86 -12.94
CA PRO A 586 -8.47 -26.98 -13.94
C PRO A 586 -9.73 -27.53 -14.61
N ALA A 587 -9.82 -28.85 -14.78
CA ALA A 587 -10.99 -29.51 -15.36
C ALA A 587 -12.28 -29.31 -14.54
N ASP A 588 -12.16 -29.07 -13.23
CA ASP A 588 -13.31 -28.85 -12.36
C ASP A 588 -13.76 -27.38 -12.32
N TYR A 589 -12.96 -26.44 -12.80
CA TYR A 589 -13.24 -25.01 -12.60
C TYR A 589 -14.44 -24.54 -13.42
N ASN A 590 -14.55 -25.01 -14.67
CA ASN A 590 -15.64 -24.69 -15.57
C ASN A 590 -16.78 -25.73 -15.54
N THR A 591 -16.54 -26.94 -15.01
CA THR A 591 -17.56 -28.00 -14.91
C THR A 591 -18.26 -28.02 -13.55
N ARG A 592 -17.56 -27.64 -12.47
CA ARG A 592 -18.09 -27.49 -11.10
C ARG A 592 -17.71 -26.11 -10.52
N PRO A 593 -18.13 -25.01 -11.17
CA PRO A 593 -17.73 -23.66 -10.77
C PRO A 593 -18.22 -23.28 -9.37
N LEU A 594 -19.40 -23.76 -8.96
CA LEU A 594 -19.92 -23.53 -7.61
C LEU A 594 -19.02 -24.19 -6.56
N ASP A 595 -18.80 -25.51 -6.64
CA ASP A 595 -17.92 -26.22 -5.70
C ASP A 595 -16.52 -25.60 -5.64
N THR A 596 -16.01 -25.14 -6.78
CA THR A 596 -14.73 -24.46 -6.89
C THR A 596 -14.73 -23.14 -6.09
N ILE A 597 -15.75 -22.31 -6.23
CA ILE A 597 -15.88 -21.05 -5.46
C ILE A 597 -16.07 -21.33 -3.97
N TYR A 598 -16.97 -22.25 -3.62
CA TYR A 598 -17.21 -22.64 -2.23
C TYR A 598 -15.93 -23.15 -1.57
N SER A 599 -15.21 -24.07 -2.23
CA SER A 599 -13.97 -24.63 -1.71
C SER A 599 -12.86 -23.60 -1.52
N ASN A 600 -12.70 -22.67 -2.46
CA ASN A 600 -11.54 -21.78 -2.50
C ASN A 600 -11.75 -20.42 -1.83
N PHE A 601 -13.00 -20.06 -1.55
CA PHE A 601 -13.34 -18.83 -0.83
C PHE A 601 -14.12 -19.13 0.44
N ILE A 602 -15.35 -19.67 0.33
CA ILE A 602 -16.29 -19.78 1.45
C ILE A 602 -15.77 -20.72 2.55
N ASP A 603 -15.29 -21.91 2.19
CA ASP A 603 -14.81 -22.93 3.13
C ASP A 603 -13.50 -22.48 3.83
N ALA A 604 -12.78 -21.50 3.27
CA ALA A 604 -11.60 -20.92 3.88
C ALA A 604 -11.92 -19.81 4.89
N LEU A 605 -13.11 -19.19 4.83
CA LEU A 605 -13.49 -18.10 5.73
C LEU A 605 -13.45 -18.49 7.22
N PRO A 606 -13.97 -19.67 7.65
CA PRO A 606 -13.87 -20.09 9.04
C PRO A 606 -12.41 -20.20 9.50
N VAL A 607 -11.52 -20.70 8.65
CA VAL A 607 -10.09 -20.83 8.98
C VAL A 607 -9.48 -19.46 9.25
N VAL A 608 -9.72 -18.47 8.38
CA VAL A 608 -9.21 -17.10 8.55
C VAL A 608 -9.79 -16.48 9.82
N LYS A 609 -11.10 -16.61 10.01
CA LYS A 609 -11.81 -16.13 11.21
C LYS A 609 -11.20 -16.68 12.49
N TYR A 610 -11.05 -18.01 12.59
CA TYR A 610 -10.50 -18.64 13.79
C TYR A 610 -9.04 -18.29 14.03
N CYS A 611 -8.24 -18.08 12.97
CA CYS A 611 -6.87 -17.59 13.13
C CYS A 611 -6.85 -16.17 13.68
N SER A 612 -7.70 -15.28 13.15
CA SER A 612 -7.79 -13.89 13.63
C SER A 612 -8.27 -13.82 15.08
N GLU A 613 -9.40 -14.47 15.41
CA GLU A 613 -10.01 -14.47 16.75
C GLU A 613 -9.11 -15.08 17.82
N ASN A 614 -8.27 -16.06 17.46
CA ASN A 614 -7.37 -16.73 18.41
C ASN A 614 -5.90 -16.28 18.27
N ASN A 615 -5.64 -15.19 17.53
CA ASN A 615 -4.30 -14.63 17.28
C ASN A 615 -3.28 -15.67 16.79
N LYS A 616 -3.70 -16.54 15.86
CA LYS A 616 -2.84 -17.57 15.25
C LYS A 616 -2.26 -17.06 13.95
N ARG A 617 -1.00 -17.39 13.71
CA ARG A 617 -0.36 -17.11 12.42
C ARG A 617 -0.99 -18.00 11.34
N LEU A 618 -1.21 -17.45 10.14
CA LEU A 618 -1.79 -18.15 8.99
C LEU A 618 -0.83 -18.16 7.79
N ILE A 619 -0.47 -19.33 7.29
CA ILE A 619 0.06 -19.48 5.93
C ILE A 619 -1.06 -19.96 5.01
N HIS A 620 -1.49 -19.11 4.09
CA HIS A 620 -2.55 -19.44 3.14
C HIS A 620 -1.99 -19.76 1.76
N PHE A 621 -2.37 -20.91 1.20
CA PHE A 621 -1.98 -21.27 -0.16
C PHE A 621 -2.99 -20.75 -1.18
N SER A 622 -2.53 -19.78 -1.96
CA SER A 622 -3.19 -19.28 -3.15
C SER A 622 -2.58 -19.94 -4.39
N THR A 623 -2.31 -19.17 -5.45
CA THR A 623 -1.92 -19.71 -6.76
C THR A 623 -1.34 -18.62 -7.67
N CYS A 624 -0.43 -19.00 -8.58
CA CYS A 624 -0.04 -18.16 -9.71
C CYS A 624 -1.22 -17.82 -10.65
N GLU A 625 -2.34 -18.55 -10.59
CA GLU A 625 -3.52 -18.22 -11.39
C GLU A 625 -4.20 -16.91 -10.98
N VAL A 626 -3.89 -16.35 -9.81
CA VAL A 626 -4.41 -15.03 -9.39
C VAL A 626 -3.93 -13.91 -10.32
N TYR A 627 -2.77 -14.06 -10.97
CA TYR A 627 -2.37 -13.13 -12.03
C TYR A 627 -3.20 -13.31 -13.31
N GLY A 628 -3.63 -14.54 -13.60
CA GLY A 628 -4.40 -14.88 -14.78
C GLY A 628 -3.55 -14.82 -16.07
N LYS A 629 -3.92 -13.91 -16.98
CA LYS A 629 -3.23 -13.67 -18.26
C LYS A 629 -2.15 -12.60 -18.11
N THR A 630 -1.13 -12.65 -18.97
CA THR A 630 -0.14 -11.56 -19.05
C THR A 630 -0.70 -10.35 -19.79
N ILE A 631 -0.16 -9.16 -19.53
CA ILE A 631 -0.49 -7.95 -20.31
C ILE A 631 -0.07 -8.16 -21.78
N GLY A 632 1.08 -8.78 -22.00
CA GLY A 632 1.61 -9.07 -23.34
C GLY A 632 0.69 -9.94 -24.20
N SER A 633 -0.17 -10.76 -23.58
CA SER A 633 -1.11 -11.63 -24.30
C SER A 633 -2.11 -10.88 -25.19
N PHE A 634 -2.42 -9.61 -24.86
CA PHE A 634 -3.38 -8.77 -25.59
C PHE A 634 -2.75 -7.98 -26.74
N LEU A 635 -1.42 -8.00 -26.87
CA LEU A 635 -0.71 -7.36 -27.97
C LEU A 635 -0.78 -8.24 -29.24
N PRO A 636 -0.56 -7.69 -30.45
CA PRO A 636 -0.42 -8.52 -31.66
C PRO A 636 0.68 -9.58 -31.51
N LYS A 637 0.52 -10.75 -32.14
CA LYS A 637 1.37 -11.95 -31.92
C LYS A 637 2.87 -11.68 -32.05
N ASP A 638 3.25 -10.85 -33.01
CA ASP A 638 4.66 -10.55 -33.32
C ASP A 638 5.09 -9.16 -32.81
N HIS A 639 4.32 -8.55 -31.90
CA HIS A 639 4.62 -7.22 -31.38
C HIS A 639 5.87 -7.25 -30.47
N PRO A 640 6.84 -6.33 -30.64
CA PRO A 640 8.12 -6.38 -29.91
C PRO A 640 7.97 -6.28 -28.39
N LEU A 641 6.98 -5.53 -27.89
CA LEU A 641 6.71 -5.42 -26.44
C LEU A 641 6.35 -6.76 -25.77
N ARG A 642 5.98 -7.81 -26.52
CA ARG A 642 5.81 -9.16 -25.94
C ARG A 642 7.11 -9.74 -25.37
N GLN A 643 8.26 -9.24 -25.81
CA GLN A 643 9.59 -9.66 -25.33
C GLN A 643 10.08 -8.81 -24.14
N ASP A 644 9.39 -7.72 -23.83
CA ASP A 644 9.73 -6.88 -22.69
C ASP A 644 9.23 -7.53 -21.38
N PRO A 645 10.11 -7.77 -20.39
CA PRO A 645 9.74 -8.35 -19.10
C PRO A 645 8.56 -7.66 -18.40
N GLU A 646 8.37 -6.35 -18.59
CA GLU A 646 7.25 -5.59 -18.01
C GLU A 646 5.88 -6.19 -18.40
N PHE A 647 5.81 -6.88 -19.54
CA PHE A 647 4.56 -7.39 -20.09
C PHE A 647 4.26 -8.85 -19.74
N TYR A 648 5.21 -9.61 -19.18
CA TYR A 648 5.01 -11.03 -18.85
C TYR A 648 5.57 -11.50 -17.50
N VAL A 649 6.47 -10.74 -16.86
CA VAL A 649 6.96 -11.08 -15.51
C VAL A 649 5.86 -10.76 -14.50
N LEU A 650 5.56 -11.73 -13.66
CA LEU A 650 4.46 -11.68 -12.69
C LEU A 650 5.02 -11.37 -11.31
N LYS A 651 5.03 -10.09 -10.93
CA LYS A 651 5.52 -9.60 -9.66
C LYS A 651 4.40 -9.42 -8.65
N GLU A 652 4.54 -10.00 -7.47
CA GLU A 652 3.43 -10.16 -6.51
C GLU A 652 2.89 -8.88 -5.89
N ASP A 653 3.66 -7.79 -5.89
CA ASP A 653 3.28 -6.49 -5.31
C ASP A 653 2.67 -5.50 -6.32
N ILE A 654 2.85 -5.72 -7.63
CA ILE A 654 2.43 -4.75 -8.66
C ILE A 654 1.71 -5.35 -9.87
N SER A 655 1.98 -6.61 -10.25
CA SER A 655 1.41 -7.15 -11.47
C SER A 655 -0.11 -7.37 -11.32
N PRO A 656 -0.90 -7.03 -12.34
CA PRO A 656 -2.35 -7.07 -12.24
C PRO A 656 -2.89 -8.50 -12.21
N CYS A 657 -4.14 -8.64 -11.74
CA CYS A 657 -4.94 -9.84 -11.91
C CYS A 657 -5.82 -9.68 -13.16
N ILE A 658 -5.50 -10.38 -14.25
CA ILE A 658 -6.19 -10.27 -15.53
C ILE A 658 -6.92 -11.56 -15.85
N PHE A 659 -8.24 -11.54 -15.82
CA PHE A 659 -9.09 -12.69 -16.11
C PHE A 659 -9.87 -12.48 -17.41
N GLY A 660 -10.34 -13.58 -17.99
CA GLY A 660 -11.31 -13.54 -19.08
C GLY A 660 -12.68 -13.04 -18.62
N SER A 661 -13.61 -12.92 -19.57
CA SER A 661 -15.00 -12.55 -19.30
C SER A 661 -15.70 -13.58 -18.41
N ILE A 662 -16.86 -13.21 -17.85
CA ILE A 662 -17.62 -14.07 -16.92
C ILE A 662 -18.01 -15.42 -17.55
N GLU A 663 -18.29 -15.48 -18.85
CA GLU A 663 -18.58 -16.75 -19.55
C GLU A 663 -17.40 -17.74 -19.54
N LYS A 664 -16.18 -17.25 -19.29
CA LYS A 664 -14.97 -18.07 -19.13
C LYS A 664 -14.87 -18.58 -17.71
N GLN A 665 -15.71 -19.56 -17.40
CA GLN A 665 -15.91 -20.13 -16.07
C GLN A 665 -14.64 -20.72 -15.43
N ARG A 666 -13.58 -21.02 -16.20
CA ARG A 666 -12.26 -21.38 -15.63
C ARG A 666 -11.77 -20.36 -14.58
N TRP A 667 -12.08 -19.07 -14.77
CA TRP A 667 -11.65 -18.01 -13.84
C TRP A 667 -12.42 -18.02 -12.50
N SER A 668 -13.38 -18.92 -12.30
CA SER A 668 -14.04 -19.16 -11.01
C SER A 668 -13.02 -19.43 -9.90
N TYR A 669 -12.04 -20.29 -10.17
CA TYR A 669 -10.94 -20.62 -9.26
C TYR A 669 -10.05 -19.40 -8.96
N ALA A 670 -9.58 -18.72 -10.02
CA ALA A 670 -8.66 -17.59 -9.88
C ALA A 670 -9.30 -16.41 -9.14
N CYS A 671 -10.58 -16.12 -9.42
CA CYS A 671 -11.33 -15.06 -8.75
C CYS A 671 -11.60 -15.40 -7.27
N ALA A 672 -11.99 -16.64 -6.96
CA ALA A 672 -12.14 -17.10 -5.58
C ALA A 672 -10.83 -16.98 -4.79
N LYS A 673 -9.71 -17.41 -5.40
CA LYS A 673 -8.37 -17.26 -4.82
C LYS A 673 -7.93 -15.80 -4.67
N GLN A 674 -8.24 -14.94 -5.64
CA GLN A 674 -7.97 -13.51 -5.51
C GLN A 674 -8.76 -12.90 -4.34
N LEU A 675 -10.03 -13.27 -4.18
CA LEU A 675 -10.88 -12.70 -3.13
C LEU A 675 -10.46 -13.17 -1.73
N ILE A 676 -10.09 -14.45 -1.55
CA ILE A 676 -9.56 -14.91 -0.25
C ILE A 676 -8.20 -14.27 0.06
N GLU A 677 -7.34 -14.03 -0.93
CA GLU A 677 -6.09 -13.28 -0.71
C GLU A 677 -6.38 -11.85 -0.22
N ARG A 678 -7.32 -11.16 -0.89
CA ARG A 678 -7.73 -9.81 -0.48
C ARG A 678 -8.33 -9.79 0.93
N LEU A 679 -9.12 -10.81 1.27
CA LEU A 679 -9.72 -10.93 2.60
C LEU A 679 -8.65 -11.20 3.67
N VAL A 680 -7.72 -12.12 3.44
CA VAL A 680 -6.60 -12.38 4.37
C VAL A 680 -5.73 -11.13 4.53
N TYR A 681 -5.47 -10.41 3.45
CA TYR A 681 -4.72 -9.16 3.48
C TYR A 681 -5.48 -8.07 4.28
N ALA A 682 -6.79 -7.93 4.06
CA ALA A 682 -7.64 -7.02 4.80
C ALA A 682 -7.72 -7.38 6.29
N GLU A 683 -7.82 -8.67 6.63
CA GLU A 683 -7.81 -9.17 8.02
C GLU A 683 -6.48 -8.83 8.71
N GLY A 684 -5.37 -8.91 7.97
CA GLY A 684 -4.06 -8.44 8.43
C GLY A 684 -4.00 -6.92 8.64
N ALA A 685 -4.68 -6.15 7.80
CA ALA A 685 -4.68 -4.69 7.85
C ALA A 685 -5.63 -4.10 8.91
N GLU A 686 -6.82 -4.66 9.06
CA GLU A 686 -7.86 -4.18 9.98
C GLU A 686 -7.70 -4.77 11.38
N ASN A 687 -7.42 -6.06 11.48
CA ASN A 687 -7.44 -6.81 12.74
C ASN A 687 -6.05 -7.31 13.18
N GLY A 688 -5.02 -7.12 12.36
CA GLY A 688 -3.64 -7.46 12.70
C GLY A 688 -3.30 -8.95 12.59
N LEU A 689 -4.05 -9.72 11.80
CA LEU A 689 -3.73 -11.13 11.50
C LEU A 689 -2.29 -11.26 10.99
N GLU A 690 -1.51 -12.13 11.62
CA GLU A 690 -0.19 -12.50 11.11
C GLU A 690 -0.35 -13.53 10.00
N PHE A 691 -0.01 -13.15 8.77
CA PHE A 691 -0.19 -14.04 7.62
C PHE A 691 0.99 -14.07 6.66
N THR A 692 1.08 -15.14 5.89
CA THR A 692 1.91 -15.24 4.67
C THR A 692 1.08 -15.92 3.59
N ILE A 693 1.05 -15.37 2.37
CA ILE A 693 0.37 -16.00 1.23
C ILE A 693 1.40 -16.61 0.29
N VAL A 694 1.16 -17.86 -0.12
CA VAL A 694 2.01 -18.57 -1.07
C VAL A 694 1.29 -18.63 -2.43
N ARG A 695 1.98 -18.24 -3.51
CA ARG A 695 1.54 -18.42 -4.90
C ARG A 695 2.43 -19.46 -5.59
N PRO A 696 2.03 -20.75 -5.60
CA PRO A 696 2.76 -21.80 -6.32
C PRO A 696 2.73 -21.60 -7.84
N PHE A 697 3.91 -21.66 -8.48
CA PHE A 697 4.06 -21.71 -9.94
C PHE A 697 4.37 -23.14 -10.36
N ASN A 698 3.31 -23.88 -10.72
CA ASN A 698 3.35 -25.23 -11.29
C ASN A 698 4.37 -26.15 -10.59
N TRP A 699 4.15 -26.40 -9.28
CA TRP A 699 4.99 -27.31 -8.51
C TRP A 699 4.82 -28.75 -9.01
N ILE A 700 5.93 -29.44 -9.27
CA ILE A 700 5.99 -30.78 -9.85
C ILE A 700 6.73 -31.73 -8.92
N GLY A 701 6.19 -32.93 -8.74
CA GLY A 701 6.87 -33.98 -7.98
C GLY A 701 6.04 -35.23 -7.73
N PRO A 702 6.60 -36.19 -6.97
CA PRO A 702 5.89 -37.39 -6.54
C PRO A 702 4.54 -37.09 -5.87
N ARG A 703 3.54 -37.97 -6.01
CA ARG A 703 2.21 -37.85 -5.38
C ARG A 703 1.37 -36.64 -5.83
N MET A 704 1.72 -35.96 -6.92
CA MET A 704 0.88 -34.92 -7.52
C MET A 704 -0.38 -35.55 -8.14
N ASP A 705 -1.56 -35.06 -7.73
CA ASP A 705 -2.88 -35.55 -8.15
C ASP A 705 -3.05 -37.07 -8.05
N PHE A 706 -3.48 -37.72 -9.13
CA PHE A 706 -3.80 -39.14 -9.23
C PHE A 706 -3.65 -39.60 -10.69
N ILE A 707 -3.48 -40.90 -10.90
CA ILE A 707 -3.52 -41.61 -12.16
C ILE A 707 -4.94 -42.18 -12.36
N PRO A 708 -5.69 -41.73 -13.38
CA PRO A 708 -7.07 -42.15 -13.62
C PRO A 708 -7.23 -43.68 -13.72
N GLY A 709 -8.17 -44.20 -12.93
CA GLY A 709 -8.50 -45.63 -12.87
C GLY A 709 -7.54 -46.48 -12.03
N ILE A 710 -6.55 -45.87 -11.37
CA ILE A 710 -5.63 -46.56 -10.45
C ILE A 710 -5.79 -46.05 -9.01
N ASP A 711 -5.46 -44.78 -8.75
CA ASP A 711 -5.55 -44.13 -7.44
C ASP A 711 -6.45 -42.88 -7.46
N GLY A 712 -7.26 -42.76 -8.51
CA GLY A 712 -8.31 -41.76 -8.65
C GLY A 712 -9.40 -42.21 -9.63
N PRO A 713 -10.46 -41.41 -9.80
CA PRO A 713 -11.59 -41.76 -10.67
C PRO A 713 -11.15 -41.92 -12.13
N SER A 714 -11.70 -42.92 -12.83
CA SER A 714 -11.35 -43.21 -14.23
C SER A 714 -11.64 -42.03 -15.17
N GLU A 715 -12.72 -41.29 -14.92
CA GLU A 715 -13.13 -40.11 -15.70
C GLU A 715 -12.51 -38.80 -15.17
N GLY A 716 -11.67 -38.85 -14.13
CA GLY A 716 -11.05 -37.66 -13.56
C GLY A 716 -9.95 -37.10 -14.46
N VAL A 717 -9.91 -35.78 -14.63
CA VAL A 717 -8.88 -35.08 -15.41
C VAL A 717 -7.98 -34.29 -14.45
N PRO A 718 -6.79 -34.83 -14.08
CA PRO A 718 -5.86 -34.14 -13.19
C PRO A 718 -5.07 -33.04 -13.94
N ARG A 719 -4.06 -32.45 -13.27
CA ARG A 719 -3.17 -31.47 -13.92
C ARG A 719 -2.19 -32.15 -14.88
N VAL A 720 -1.58 -31.34 -15.75
CA VAL A 720 -0.78 -31.75 -16.91
C VAL A 720 0.22 -32.88 -16.65
N LEU A 721 0.98 -32.83 -15.54
CA LEU A 721 1.96 -33.87 -15.21
C LEU A 721 1.33 -35.25 -15.05
N ALA A 722 0.21 -35.33 -14.32
CA ALA A 722 -0.47 -36.60 -14.06
C ALA A 722 -1.17 -37.12 -15.32
N CYS A 723 -1.75 -36.21 -16.14
CA CYS A 723 -2.28 -36.57 -17.45
C CYS A 723 -1.19 -37.19 -18.34
N PHE A 724 -0.06 -36.50 -18.51
CA PHE A 724 1.05 -36.99 -19.34
C PHE A 724 1.70 -38.24 -18.76
N SER A 725 1.84 -38.34 -17.43
CA SER A 725 2.33 -39.56 -16.77
C SER A 725 1.40 -40.75 -17.07
N ASN A 726 0.08 -40.56 -16.99
CA ASN A 726 -0.88 -41.61 -17.34
C ASN A 726 -0.76 -42.03 -18.81
N ASN A 727 -0.62 -41.07 -19.75
CA ASN A 727 -0.43 -41.38 -21.16
C ASN A 727 0.87 -42.17 -21.39
N LEU A 728 1.99 -41.76 -20.79
CA LEU A 728 3.27 -42.45 -20.89
C LEU A 728 3.20 -43.88 -20.34
N LEU A 729 2.60 -44.06 -19.15
CA LEU A 729 2.45 -45.37 -18.52
C LEU A 729 1.54 -46.31 -19.32
N ARG A 730 0.53 -45.76 -20.01
CA ARG A 730 -0.39 -46.50 -20.89
C ARG A 730 0.10 -46.64 -22.33
N ARG A 731 1.24 -46.02 -22.66
CA ARG A 731 1.79 -45.93 -24.01
C ARG A 731 0.83 -45.29 -25.02
N GLU A 732 0.15 -44.23 -24.60
CA GLU A 732 -0.75 -43.42 -25.41
C GLU A 732 -0.10 -42.08 -25.78
N PRO A 733 -0.48 -41.45 -26.91
CA PRO A 733 -0.04 -40.10 -27.24
C PRO A 733 -0.46 -39.08 -26.17
N LEU A 734 0.43 -38.12 -25.87
CA LEU A 734 0.15 -37.03 -24.94
C LEU A 734 -0.75 -35.99 -25.63
N LYS A 735 -1.90 -35.70 -25.01
CA LYS A 735 -2.91 -34.79 -25.55
C LYS A 735 -2.51 -33.32 -25.33
N LEU A 736 -2.22 -32.59 -26.40
CA LEU A 736 -1.85 -31.17 -26.41
C LEU A 736 -3.07 -30.29 -26.64
N VAL A 737 -3.54 -29.65 -25.58
CA VAL A 737 -4.71 -28.76 -25.65
C VAL A 737 -4.39 -27.51 -26.48
N ASP A 738 -5.17 -27.27 -27.53
CA ASP A 738 -5.02 -26.16 -28.50
C ASP A 738 -3.57 -26.03 -29.02
N GLY A 739 -2.92 -27.17 -29.27
CA GLY A 739 -1.55 -27.24 -29.77
C GLY A 739 -0.46 -27.06 -28.71
N GLY A 740 -0.81 -26.85 -27.44
CA GLY A 740 0.16 -26.84 -26.34
C GLY A 740 1.13 -25.67 -26.32
N GLU A 741 0.72 -24.51 -26.86
CA GLU A 741 1.58 -23.34 -27.05
C GLU A 741 1.70 -22.44 -25.80
N SER A 742 0.86 -22.65 -24.79
CA SER A 742 0.95 -21.89 -23.54
C SER A 742 2.22 -22.27 -22.75
N GLN A 743 2.84 -21.27 -22.12
CA GLN A 743 4.12 -21.39 -21.43
C GLN A 743 3.94 -21.45 -19.91
N ARG A 744 4.72 -22.32 -19.27
CA ARG A 744 4.72 -22.52 -17.83
C ARG A 744 6.14 -22.63 -17.33
N THR A 745 6.35 -22.20 -16.09
CA THR A 745 7.57 -22.45 -15.32
C THR A 745 7.31 -23.53 -14.30
N PHE A 746 8.14 -24.58 -14.31
CA PHE A 746 7.97 -25.72 -13.41
C PHE A 746 9.08 -25.76 -12.36
N ILE A 747 8.69 -25.95 -11.11
CA ILE A 747 9.63 -26.08 -9.99
C ILE A 747 9.49 -27.44 -9.33
N TYR A 748 10.63 -28.00 -8.90
CA TYR A 748 10.64 -29.24 -8.17
C TYR A 748 10.04 -29.06 -6.77
N ILE A 749 9.20 -30.02 -6.36
CA ILE A 749 8.51 -29.95 -5.07
C ILE A 749 9.46 -29.79 -3.89
N LYS A 750 10.66 -30.39 -3.93
CA LYS A 750 11.63 -30.25 -2.82
C LYS A 750 12.16 -28.83 -2.70
N ASP A 751 12.43 -28.17 -3.82
CA ASP A 751 12.88 -26.77 -3.83
C ASP A 751 11.78 -25.86 -3.28
N ALA A 752 10.54 -26.09 -3.70
CA ALA A 752 9.39 -25.34 -3.24
C ALA A 752 9.10 -25.53 -1.73
N ILE A 753 9.23 -26.76 -1.23
CA ILE A 753 9.05 -27.04 0.21
C ILE A 753 10.14 -26.38 1.05
N GLU A 754 11.35 -26.21 0.53
CA GLU A 754 12.39 -25.41 1.19
C GLU A 754 11.95 -23.94 1.36
N ALA A 755 11.31 -23.35 0.35
CA ALA A 755 10.75 -21.99 0.46
C ALA A 755 9.70 -21.91 1.58
N VAL A 756 8.79 -22.89 1.64
CA VAL A 756 7.75 -22.94 2.67
C VAL A 756 8.35 -23.12 4.06
N LEU A 757 9.38 -23.94 4.21
CA LEU A 757 10.08 -24.11 5.48
C LEU A 757 10.72 -22.80 5.95
N LEU A 758 11.35 -22.05 5.05
CA LEU A 758 11.86 -20.71 5.35
C LEU A 758 10.74 -19.76 5.78
N MET A 759 9.57 -19.81 5.15
CA MET A 759 8.41 -19.02 5.61
C MET A 759 7.93 -19.42 7.00
N ILE A 760 7.95 -20.72 7.33
CA ILE A 760 7.55 -21.23 8.66
C ILE A 760 8.50 -20.70 9.73
N GLU A 761 9.81 -20.82 9.53
CA GLU A 761 10.83 -20.54 10.55
C GLU A 761 11.27 -19.08 10.61
N ASN A 762 10.90 -18.24 9.62
CA ASN A 762 11.28 -16.83 9.56
C ASN A 762 10.04 -15.90 9.53
N PRO A 763 9.17 -15.94 10.57
CA PRO A 763 7.94 -15.17 10.60
C PRO A 763 8.19 -13.65 10.48
N GLU A 764 9.29 -13.13 11.01
CA GLU A 764 9.62 -11.69 10.94
C GLU A 764 9.84 -11.21 9.51
N ARG A 765 10.31 -12.10 8.62
CA ARG A 765 10.55 -11.82 7.20
C ARG A 765 9.39 -12.22 6.30
N ALA A 766 8.57 -13.18 6.74
CA ALA A 766 7.48 -13.74 5.96
C ALA A 766 6.10 -13.13 6.27
N ASN A 767 5.87 -12.62 7.48
CA ASN A 767 4.59 -12.04 7.86
C ASN A 767 4.28 -10.79 7.00
N GLY A 768 3.02 -10.66 6.57
CA GLY A 768 2.52 -9.58 5.72
C GLY A 768 2.85 -9.74 4.23
N HIS A 769 3.65 -10.74 3.84
CA HIS A 769 4.09 -10.92 2.46
C HIS A 769 3.24 -11.93 1.69
N ILE A 770 3.18 -11.70 0.38
CA ILE A 770 2.80 -12.68 -0.64
C ILE A 770 4.11 -13.14 -1.28
N PHE A 771 4.24 -14.43 -1.59
CA PHE A 771 5.44 -14.95 -2.24
C PHE A 771 5.10 -15.76 -3.48
N ASN A 772 5.72 -15.38 -4.60
CA ASN A 772 5.87 -16.28 -5.72
C ASN A 772 6.87 -17.39 -5.36
N VAL A 773 6.46 -18.65 -5.56
CA VAL A 773 7.36 -19.80 -5.42
C VAL A 773 7.35 -20.56 -6.73
N GLY A 774 8.38 -20.34 -7.53
CA GLY A 774 8.54 -20.92 -8.86
C GLY A 774 10.00 -20.95 -9.31
N ASN A 775 10.23 -21.51 -10.50
CA ASN A 775 11.55 -21.51 -11.11
C ASN A 775 11.49 -20.85 -12.49
N PRO A 776 11.89 -19.57 -12.62
CA PRO A 776 11.80 -18.85 -13.89
C PRO A 776 12.70 -19.44 -14.97
N ASN A 777 13.72 -20.23 -14.59
CA ASN A 777 14.67 -20.84 -15.53
C ASN A 777 14.11 -22.10 -16.21
N ASN A 778 13.04 -22.68 -15.67
CA ASN A 778 12.42 -23.90 -16.18
C ASN A 778 11.15 -23.56 -16.99
N GLU A 779 11.22 -22.53 -17.84
CA GLU A 779 10.14 -22.17 -18.76
C GLU A 779 10.12 -23.10 -19.98
N VAL A 780 8.95 -23.66 -20.27
CA VAL A 780 8.68 -24.41 -21.52
C VAL A 780 7.22 -24.22 -21.95
N THR A 781 6.94 -24.42 -23.24
CA THR A 781 5.56 -24.65 -23.70
C THR A 781 5.06 -26.02 -23.24
N VAL A 782 3.74 -26.23 -23.24
CA VAL A 782 3.18 -27.57 -22.94
C VAL A 782 3.64 -28.61 -23.97
N ARG A 783 3.84 -28.23 -25.23
CA ARG A 783 4.43 -29.10 -26.27
C ARG A 783 5.86 -29.51 -25.93
N GLN A 784 6.72 -28.55 -25.58
CA GLN A 784 8.09 -28.81 -25.16
C GLN A 784 8.16 -29.67 -23.88
N LEU A 785 7.22 -29.47 -22.95
CA LEU A 785 7.09 -30.35 -21.79
C LEU A 785 6.78 -31.79 -22.20
N ALA A 786 5.83 -32.00 -23.13
CA ALA A 786 5.47 -33.33 -23.61
C ALA A 786 6.64 -34.05 -24.30
N GLU A 787 7.39 -33.32 -25.14
CA GLU A 787 8.61 -33.82 -25.80
C GLU A 787 9.67 -34.20 -24.76
N MET A 788 9.97 -33.32 -23.80
CA MET A 788 10.95 -33.62 -22.75
C MET A 788 10.52 -34.80 -21.87
N MET A 789 9.22 -34.90 -21.55
CA MET A 789 8.70 -36.01 -20.74
C MET A 789 8.79 -37.34 -21.47
N THR A 790 8.58 -37.39 -22.79
CA THR A 790 8.70 -38.64 -23.56
C THR A 790 10.15 -39.10 -23.65
N GLU A 791 11.09 -38.18 -23.86
CA GLU A 791 12.54 -38.46 -23.85
C GLU A 791 13.01 -38.99 -22.49
N VAL A 792 12.67 -38.28 -21.41
CA VAL A 792 13.02 -38.69 -20.04
C VAL A 792 12.37 -40.03 -19.70
N TYR A 793 11.11 -40.24 -20.08
CA TYR A 793 10.43 -41.50 -19.80
C TYR A 793 11.01 -42.68 -20.58
N ALA A 794 11.44 -42.48 -21.82
CA ALA A 794 12.16 -43.53 -22.57
C ALA A 794 13.46 -43.95 -21.84
N LYS A 795 14.19 -42.97 -21.29
CA LYS A 795 15.37 -43.23 -20.44
C LYS A 795 15.02 -43.99 -19.16
N VAL A 796 13.95 -43.59 -18.47
CA VAL A 796 13.53 -44.16 -17.18
C VAL A 796 12.93 -45.57 -17.33
N SER A 797 12.08 -45.78 -18.34
CA SER A 797 11.38 -47.05 -18.56
C SER A 797 12.23 -48.07 -19.33
N GLY A 798 13.22 -47.62 -20.10
CA GLY A 798 13.95 -48.45 -21.06
C GLY A 798 13.14 -48.82 -22.30
N GLU A 799 11.93 -48.27 -22.45
CA GLU A 799 11.05 -48.53 -23.58
C GLU A 799 11.25 -47.48 -24.69
N THR A 800 11.10 -47.88 -25.96
CA THR A 800 11.20 -46.94 -27.09
C THR A 800 9.98 -46.01 -27.15
N ALA A 801 10.22 -44.77 -27.58
CA ALA A 801 9.17 -43.79 -27.85
C ALA A 801 8.17 -44.33 -28.88
N ILE A 802 6.91 -43.91 -28.75
CA ILE A 802 5.85 -44.17 -29.72
C ILE A 802 6.04 -43.28 -30.97
N GLU A 803 5.63 -43.76 -32.15
CA GLU A 803 5.88 -43.11 -33.45
C GLU A 803 5.34 -41.67 -33.51
N SER A 804 4.13 -41.46 -32.98
CA SER A 804 3.51 -40.15 -32.79
C SER A 804 3.26 -39.90 -31.29
N PRO A 805 4.23 -39.29 -30.58
CA PRO A 805 4.18 -39.16 -29.12
C PRO A 805 3.18 -38.13 -28.59
N THR A 806 2.66 -37.27 -29.46
CA THR A 806 1.70 -36.22 -29.10
C THR A 806 0.55 -36.17 -30.09
N ILE A 807 -0.60 -35.66 -29.64
CA ILE A 807 -1.77 -35.39 -30.48
C ILE A 807 -2.44 -34.09 -30.03
N ASP A 808 -2.78 -33.22 -30.98
CA ASP A 808 -3.48 -31.97 -30.68
C ASP A 808 -4.97 -32.26 -30.44
N VAL A 809 -5.54 -31.62 -29.40
CA VAL A 809 -6.95 -31.71 -29.03
C VAL A 809 -7.49 -30.31 -28.75
N SER A 810 -8.76 -30.05 -29.09
CA SER A 810 -9.35 -28.74 -28.76
C SER A 810 -9.61 -28.62 -27.25
N SER A 811 -9.48 -27.41 -26.69
CA SER A 811 -9.87 -27.16 -25.29
C SER A 811 -11.33 -27.47 -25.01
N LYS A 812 -12.22 -27.26 -25.97
CA LYS A 812 -13.64 -27.62 -25.85
C LYS A 812 -13.84 -29.13 -25.70
N GLU A 813 -13.06 -29.95 -26.41
CA GLU A 813 -13.12 -31.41 -26.27
C GLU A 813 -12.48 -31.88 -24.96
N PHE A 814 -11.35 -31.28 -24.55
CA PHE A 814 -10.60 -31.75 -23.39
C PHE A 814 -11.14 -31.23 -22.05
N TYR A 815 -11.37 -29.92 -21.93
CA TYR A 815 -11.81 -29.25 -20.71
C TYR A 815 -13.30 -28.87 -20.73
N GLY A 816 -13.95 -28.85 -21.89
CA GLY A 816 -15.36 -28.48 -22.01
C GLY A 816 -15.60 -26.98 -22.27
N GLU A 817 -16.87 -26.59 -22.21
CA GLU A 817 -17.29 -25.21 -22.42
C GLU A 817 -16.76 -24.26 -21.34
N GLY A 818 -16.53 -22.99 -21.70
CA GLY A 818 -16.08 -21.96 -20.76
C GLY A 818 -14.61 -22.06 -20.32
N TYR A 819 -13.81 -22.90 -20.99
CA TYR A 819 -12.36 -22.90 -20.83
C TYR A 819 -11.72 -21.63 -21.42
N ASP A 820 -10.61 -21.22 -20.81
CA ASP A 820 -9.70 -20.13 -21.20
C ASP A 820 -8.31 -20.53 -20.68
N ASP A 821 -7.24 -19.74 -20.84
CA ASP A 821 -5.97 -20.11 -20.20
C ASP A 821 -5.07 -18.93 -19.85
N SER A 822 -4.18 -19.15 -18.89
CA SER A 822 -2.99 -18.32 -18.73
C SER A 822 -2.03 -18.60 -19.89
N ASP A 823 -1.52 -17.56 -20.52
CA ASP A 823 -0.66 -17.69 -21.70
C ASP A 823 0.81 -17.98 -21.33
N LYS A 824 1.38 -17.21 -20.39
CA LYS A 824 2.78 -17.33 -19.96
C LYS A 824 2.86 -17.03 -18.46
N ARG A 825 3.60 -17.84 -17.70
CA ARG A 825 3.76 -17.66 -16.24
C ARG A 825 5.22 -17.63 -15.86
N ILE A 826 5.76 -16.43 -15.69
CA ILE A 826 7.12 -16.20 -15.21
C ILE A 826 7.06 -15.54 -13.82
N PRO A 827 7.48 -16.21 -12.75
CA PRO A 827 7.51 -15.61 -11.42
C PRO A 827 8.60 -14.54 -11.35
N ASP A 828 8.26 -13.35 -10.87
CA ASP A 828 9.29 -12.49 -10.29
C ASP A 828 9.81 -13.13 -9.00
N MET A 829 11.12 -13.06 -8.80
CA MET A 829 11.79 -13.69 -7.66
C MET A 829 12.34 -12.67 -6.66
N THR A 830 12.11 -11.37 -6.87
CA THR A 830 12.74 -10.28 -6.12
C THR A 830 12.36 -10.33 -4.64
N ILE A 831 11.08 -10.50 -4.33
CA ILE A 831 10.58 -10.43 -2.95
C ILE A 831 10.98 -11.69 -2.17
N ILE A 832 10.76 -12.89 -2.72
CA ILE A 832 11.18 -14.13 -2.05
C ILE A 832 12.70 -14.22 -1.86
N ASN A 833 13.49 -13.76 -2.83
CA ASN A 833 14.95 -13.69 -2.68
C ASN A 833 15.37 -12.72 -1.59
N ARG A 834 14.78 -11.51 -1.58
CA ARG A 834 15.14 -10.49 -0.59
C ARG A 834 14.77 -10.93 0.81
N GLN A 835 13.59 -11.53 1.01
CA GLN A 835 13.13 -11.92 2.34
C GLN A 835 13.79 -13.21 2.82
N LEU A 836 13.88 -14.24 1.97
CA LEU A 836 14.24 -15.59 2.40
C LEU A 836 15.58 -16.08 1.84
N GLY A 837 16.24 -15.30 0.96
CA GLY A 837 17.47 -15.74 0.28
C GLY A 837 17.29 -17.00 -0.58
N TRP A 838 16.04 -17.33 -0.93
CA TRP A 838 15.69 -18.61 -1.53
C TRP A 838 15.76 -18.56 -3.05
N ASN A 839 16.40 -19.56 -3.64
CA ASN A 839 16.39 -19.83 -5.08
C ASN A 839 16.17 -21.32 -5.36
N PRO A 840 15.45 -21.68 -6.43
CA PRO A 840 15.33 -23.06 -6.89
C PRO A 840 16.66 -23.55 -7.46
N LYS A 841 16.95 -24.84 -7.28
CA LYS A 841 18.23 -25.45 -7.64
C LYS A 841 18.08 -26.53 -8.72
N THR A 842 16.91 -27.14 -8.82
CA THR A 842 16.67 -28.32 -9.64
C THR A 842 16.23 -27.92 -11.06
N SER A 843 16.93 -28.45 -12.06
CA SER A 843 16.58 -28.23 -13.46
C SER A 843 15.27 -28.94 -13.84
N LEU A 844 14.65 -28.54 -14.95
CA LEU A 844 13.44 -29.19 -15.47
C LEU A 844 13.69 -30.66 -15.82
N TRP A 845 14.85 -30.98 -16.40
CA TRP A 845 15.20 -32.35 -16.73
C TRP A 845 15.31 -33.21 -15.46
N ASP A 846 16.07 -32.75 -14.47
CA ASP A 846 16.34 -33.51 -13.24
C ASP A 846 15.06 -33.75 -12.41
N LEU A 847 14.18 -32.75 -12.36
CA LEU A 847 12.91 -32.89 -11.66
C LEU A 847 11.97 -33.86 -12.38
N LEU A 848 11.99 -33.89 -13.72
CA LEU A 848 11.20 -34.83 -14.52
C LEU A 848 11.74 -36.25 -14.38
N GLU A 849 13.07 -36.44 -14.43
CA GLU A 849 13.70 -37.75 -14.25
C GLU A 849 13.38 -38.33 -12.87
N SER A 850 13.50 -37.51 -11.82
CA SER A 850 13.13 -37.90 -10.46
C SER A 850 11.65 -38.25 -10.34
N THR A 851 10.78 -37.44 -10.94
CA THR A 851 9.32 -37.61 -10.83
C THR A 851 8.83 -38.80 -11.65
N LEU A 852 9.29 -38.96 -12.88
CA LEU A 852 8.92 -40.06 -13.76
C LEU A 852 9.49 -41.40 -13.28
N THR A 853 10.65 -41.41 -12.62
CA THR A 853 11.15 -42.61 -11.93
C THR A 853 10.20 -43.06 -10.83
N TYR A 854 9.69 -42.12 -10.02
CA TYR A 854 8.65 -42.42 -9.04
C TYR A 854 7.37 -42.92 -9.70
N GLN A 855 6.89 -42.25 -10.76
CA GLN A 855 5.68 -42.65 -11.49
C GLN A 855 5.80 -44.07 -12.06
N HIS A 856 6.90 -44.36 -12.75
CA HIS A 856 7.17 -45.68 -13.33
C HIS A 856 7.21 -46.76 -12.25
N THR A 857 8.00 -46.55 -11.19
CA THR A 857 8.16 -47.52 -10.09
C THR A 857 6.83 -47.78 -9.37
N THR A 858 6.00 -46.76 -9.22
CA THR A 858 4.74 -46.86 -8.45
C THR A 858 3.60 -47.47 -9.26
N TYR A 859 3.46 -47.08 -10.54
CA TYR A 859 2.22 -47.32 -11.30
C TYR A 859 2.36 -48.30 -12.47
N ALA A 860 3.58 -48.56 -12.99
CA ALA A 860 3.74 -49.34 -14.22
C ALA A 860 3.16 -50.77 -14.10
N GLU A 861 3.41 -51.46 -12.98
CA GLU A 861 2.82 -52.80 -12.76
C GLU A 861 1.30 -52.76 -12.59
N ALA A 862 0.78 -51.76 -11.87
CA ALA A 862 -0.66 -51.61 -11.64
C ALA A 862 -1.40 -51.37 -12.95
N ILE A 863 -0.85 -50.53 -13.83
CA ILE A 863 -1.41 -50.28 -15.16
C ILE A 863 -1.32 -51.52 -16.05
N LYS A 864 -0.18 -52.24 -16.08
CA LYS A 864 -0.05 -53.50 -16.82
C LYS A 864 -1.10 -54.53 -16.38
N LYS A 865 -1.37 -54.63 -15.08
CA LYS A 865 -2.44 -55.51 -14.55
C LYS A 865 -3.83 -55.03 -14.97
N ALA A 866 -4.11 -53.73 -14.92
CA ALA A 866 -5.40 -53.16 -15.32
C ALA A 866 -5.70 -53.32 -16.81
N THR A 867 -4.69 -53.18 -17.69
CA THR A 867 -4.83 -53.34 -19.15
C THR A 867 -4.88 -54.80 -19.60
N SER A 868 -4.36 -55.74 -18.79
CA SER A 868 -4.36 -57.18 -19.09
C SER A 868 -5.66 -57.93 -18.74
N LYS A 869 -6.60 -57.32 -18.02
CA LYS A 869 -7.90 -57.95 -17.72
C LYS A 869 -8.75 -58.01 -19.00
N PRO A 870 -9.21 -59.19 -19.45
CA PRO A 870 -10.17 -59.26 -20.55
C PRO A 870 -11.46 -58.58 -20.11
N VAL A 871 -12.01 -57.71 -20.97
CA VAL A 871 -13.37 -57.20 -20.82
C VAL A 871 -14.29 -58.43 -20.89
N ALA A 872 -14.90 -58.80 -19.76
CA ALA A 872 -15.95 -59.81 -19.76
C ALA A 872 -17.11 -59.25 -20.59
N SER A 873 -17.44 -59.98 -21.66
CA SER A 873 -18.52 -59.75 -22.63
C SER A 873 -19.89 -59.62 -22.00
#